data_AF-A0A7S2EGJ9-F1
#
_entry.id   AF-A0A7S2EGJ9-F1
#
_cell.length_a   1.000
_cell.length_b   1.000
_cell.length_c   1.000
_cell.angle_alpha   90.00
_cell.angle_beta   90.00
_cell.angle_gamma   90.00
#
_symmetry.space_group_name_H-M   'P 1'
#
loop_
_entity.id
_entity.type
_entity.pdbx_description
1 polymer ?
#
loop_
_entity_poly.entity_id
_entity_poly.type
_entity_poly.pdbx_seq_one_letter_code
_entity_poly.pdbx_strand_id
1 'polypeptide(L)'
;RAEGKIKEDIDEKVQFWVNCIQSSAPGAAILPVASFNDKFEDGDNTLDINTAKRRCELMRDRLINNEKRRMDDINQRLEDYKRNHLADSHNAMRLRKLLSSRPKLIFGNDEEDSVIRVSCLDYTGFDRLSGQIVNIATGRYLTSKGDPIFRGHVGARIPRMRLQVRDVVRQMGEQFNVVEWEYFLEALKKEKGIDSIDDVCDALHFLANVGELCYFGDRTMPDGIRKTKRDKMLHRGHSDSFFEDAEVQSIDEDASQSREKKNGISSKKETLTRRTSSMSVASSTTQRTSGLSQFIFLKPRWLVKSVKSILRHDLISKIDEIRLELKKKRLGECLETNKNRPLITAEDAYSLWQNGNYIKKSSESTADCTNKITFDFLYRLLVRFGVFVPIDLNIEKVSFGGEDYGLCDKQSSRRESSFDTVDLETLDKVPRFFFLPCLLSDVTPEHLMWTYKTEECWKVTVCHSFLFPDGVPPGLMERITAAVLSDIYSATRNEKKGERENKEQLSINRILCWRTTFLLELQLGHNKTEILCHLADRDSKLCVASEKMTAGMKRLILSGRGHRSDGARYLYNGGYFIVFRAIERVMYEYSGCEYETDGVCPDCLQKNNPSEVHTWDWNELEAAAYNGEKQIRCNNGHKVDKLLVTGNSKDYPQLEQSSHEVSDLSGSKPTKAVMDLIRGVVLVGLWDADANAVIAAGSGFVVDKNRGLIVTASHTLMNIDGYEKTPYGTNYHGYNGRVVIGVIPRSKGETNVHKTTAVFRYFGEIVTKDENMEEHGVCHVDACIVRITTRIERDVDGDGSGCAGQPEILLNNKEVMKGEKLKALKYTETYQVEEHVRILGYNQGGEGLLGPGEHLNRTADFSVGQVLRDHEVDEEGRQKMRSGYKPLKEIVVRLPSIGGHSGGPCVNDQGDVIGILCRADRVDKQRCYLVPVSEWMPLLEKSKKRD
;
A
#
# COMPACT_ATOMS: atom_id res chain seq x y z
N ARG A 1 -9.50 20.23 42.15
CA ARG A 1 -10.39 19.62 41.12
C ARG A 1 -10.67 20.59 39.96
N ALA A 2 -11.21 21.79 40.21
CA ALA A 2 -11.51 22.77 39.14
C ALA A 2 -10.27 23.17 38.30
N GLU A 3 -9.14 23.50 38.93
CA GLU A 3 -7.90 23.82 38.18
C GLU A 3 -7.36 22.66 37.36
N GLY A 4 -7.50 21.42 37.86
CA GLY A 4 -7.10 20.23 37.12
C GLY A 4 -7.89 20.11 35.81
N LYS A 5 -9.20 20.38 35.87
CA LYS A 5 -10.07 20.38 34.69
C LYS A 5 -9.72 21.50 33.70
N ILE A 6 -9.36 22.69 34.18
CA ILE A 6 -8.93 23.79 33.30
C ILE A 6 -7.62 23.42 32.60
N LYS A 7 -6.67 22.82 33.32
CA LYS A 7 -5.42 22.33 32.75
C LYS A 7 -5.65 21.29 31.66
N GLU A 8 -6.56 20.35 31.92
CA GLU A 8 -7.00 19.33 30.96
C GLU A 8 -7.66 19.96 29.72
N ASP A 9 -8.60 20.90 29.91
CA ASP A 9 -9.22 21.65 28.81
C ASP A 9 -8.19 22.41 27.94
N ILE A 10 -7.17 23.01 28.56
CA ILE A 10 -6.08 23.70 27.83
C ILE A 10 -5.28 22.71 26.99
N ASP A 11 -4.89 21.57 27.56
CA ASP A 11 -4.11 20.55 26.86
C ASP A 11 -4.93 19.87 25.75
N GLU A 12 -6.23 19.64 25.96
CA GLU A 12 -7.09 19.00 24.96
C GLU A 12 -7.49 19.94 23.83
N LYS A 13 -7.76 21.22 24.13
CA LYS A 13 -8.37 22.15 23.15
C LYS A 13 -7.39 23.17 22.61
N VAL A 14 -6.64 23.84 23.49
CA VAL A 14 -5.75 24.94 23.07
C VAL A 14 -4.45 24.38 22.50
N GLN A 15 -3.83 23.42 23.18
CA GLN A 15 -2.62 22.77 22.68
C GLN A 15 -2.91 22.01 21.37
N PHE A 16 -4.09 21.42 21.22
CA PHE A 16 -4.53 20.86 19.94
C PHE A 16 -4.44 21.87 18.80
N TRP A 17 -4.93 23.10 18.98
CA TRP A 17 -4.82 24.14 17.95
C TRP A 17 -3.37 24.57 17.70
N VAL A 18 -2.55 24.67 18.73
CA VAL A 18 -1.11 24.96 18.58
C VAL A 18 -0.44 23.88 17.74
N ASN A 19 -0.71 22.60 18.01
CA ASN A 19 -0.18 21.47 17.26
C ASN A 19 -0.72 21.44 15.82
N CYS A 20 -2.00 21.76 15.61
CA CYS A 20 -2.61 21.89 14.29
C CYS A 20 -1.93 22.98 13.45
N ILE A 21 -1.73 24.16 14.02
CA ILE A 21 -1.06 25.27 13.33
C ILE A 21 0.39 24.88 13.03
N GLN A 22 1.11 24.35 14.01
CA GLN A 22 2.51 23.97 13.87
C GLN A 22 2.72 22.89 12.80
N SER A 23 1.82 21.90 12.74
CA SER A 23 1.89 20.84 11.72
C SER A 23 1.59 21.35 10.30
N SER A 24 0.73 22.38 10.18
CA SER A 24 0.31 22.97 8.90
C SER A 24 1.22 24.10 8.42
N ALA A 25 1.78 24.86 9.35
CA ALA A 25 2.62 26.03 9.14
C ALA A 25 3.78 26.02 10.17
N PRO A 26 4.81 25.19 9.96
CA PRO A 26 5.94 25.09 10.89
C PRO A 26 6.64 26.44 11.04
N GLY A 27 6.97 26.82 12.27
CA GLY A 27 7.65 28.08 12.56
C GLY A 27 6.71 29.28 12.71
N ALA A 28 5.39 29.05 12.69
CA ALA A 28 4.38 30.09 12.80
C ALA A 28 4.50 30.88 14.11
N ALA A 29 4.24 32.18 13.99
CA ALA A 29 3.97 33.06 15.12
C ALA A 29 2.52 32.85 15.58
N ILE A 30 2.35 32.42 16.83
CA ILE A 30 1.03 32.13 17.40
C ILE A 30 0.81 33.08 18.57
N LEU A 31 -0.22 33.92 18.44
CA LEU A 31 -0.69 34.82 19.48
C LEU A 31 -2.01 34.29 20.03
N PRO A 32 -2.03 33.61 21.20
CA PRO A 32 -3.26 33.21 21.85
C PRO A 32 -4.03 34.45 22.28
N VAL A 33 -5.33 34.49 21.98
CA VAL A 33 -6.23 35.57 22.38
C VAL A 33 -7.43 34.94 23.08
N ALA A 34 -7.68 35.38 24.31
CA ALA A 34 -8.85 34.97 25.06
C ALA A 34 -10.01 35.93 24.75
N SER A 35 -11.01 35.45 24.01
CA SER A 35 -12.26 36.18 23.81
C SER A 35 -13.27 35.80 24.88
N PHE A 36 -13.93 36.78 25.49
CA PHE A 36 -14.94 36.54 26.54
C PHE A 36 -16.34 36.95 26.07
N ASN A 37 -17.32 36.08 26.36
CA ASN A 37 -18.75 36.39 26.34
C ASN A 37 -19.30 36.65 27.76
N ASP A 38 -18.46 36.40 28.76
CA ASP A 38 -18.80 36.48 30.18
C ASP A 38 -18.38 37.86 30.70
N LYS A 39 -19.35 38.64 31.19
CA LYS A 39 -19.13 39.91 31.87
C LYS A 39 -18.37 39.67 33.18
N PHE A 40 -17.05 39.82 33.17
CA PHE A 40 -16.23 39.85 34.39
C PHE A 40 -16.13 41.26 35.01
N GLU A 41 -16.72 42.27 34.34
CA GLU A 41 -16.89 43.61 34.87
C GLU A 41 -18.39 43.90 34.94
N ASP A 42 -18.94 43.82 36.15
CA ASP A 42 -19.89 44.79 36.70
C ASP A 42 -20.44 44.28 38.05
N GLY A 43 -19.73 44.63 39.13
CA GLY A 43 -20.27 44.56 40.49
C GLY A 43 -19.25 44.11 41.54
N ASP A 44 -18.33 45.00 41.94
CA ASP A 44 -17.51 45.01 43.18
C ASP A 44 -16.78 43.72 43.62
N ASN A 45 -16.87 42.62 42.86
CA ASN A 45 -16.27 41.33 43.18
C ASN A 45 -14.91 41.21 42.48
N THR A 46 -13.90 41.77 43.13
CA THR A 46 -12.46 41.55 42.86
C THR A 46 -12.06 40.07 42.71
N LEU A 47 -12.91 39.13 43.15
CA LEU A 47 -12.74 37.69 42.98
C LEU A 47 -12.75 37.22 41.50
N ASP A 48 -13.48 37.92 40.63
CA ASP A 48 -13.79 37.43 39.27
C ASP A 48 -12.70 37.79 38.24
N ILE A 49 -12.19 39.03 38.29
CA ILE A 49 -11.04 39.49 37.49
C ILE A 49 -9.78 38.66 37.78
N ASN A 50 -9.55 38.34 39.06
CA ASN A 50 -8.45 37.48 39.49
C ASN A 50 -8.57 36.06 38.92
N THR A 51 -9.80 35.56 38.73
CA THR A 51 -10.04 34.24 38.16
C THR A 51 -9.73 34.20 36.67
N ALA A 52 -10.14 35.20 35.89
CA ALA A 52 -9.81 35.30 34.47
C ALA A 52 -8.30 35.46 34.25
N LYS A 53 -7.65 36.35 35.01
CA LYS A 53 -6.18 36.52 34.98
C LYS A 53 -5.45 35.21 35.30
N ARG A 54 -5.88 34.53 36.37
CA ARG A 54 -5.34 33.21 36.76
C ARG A 54 -5.50 32.15 35.67
N ARG A 55 -6.64 32.12 34.95
CA ARG A 55 -6.85 31.18 33.82
C ARG A 55 -5.90 31.48 32.66
N CYS A 56 -5.69 32.76 32.34
CA CYS A 56 -4.75 33.19 31.31
C CYS A 56 -3.29 32.85 31.69
N GLU A 57 -2.90 33.08 32.95
CA GLU A 57 -1.58 32.70 33.46
C GLU A 57 -1.38 31.19 33.37
N LEU A 58 -2.37 30.42 33.81
CA LEU A 58 -2.36 28.97 33.71
C LEU A 58 -2.23 28.48 32.27
N MET A 59 -2.91 29.14 31.32
CA MET A 59 -2.81 28.85 29.90
C MET A 59 -1.42 29.14 29.35
N ARG A 60 -0.86 30.32 29.61
CA ARG A 60 0.51 30.70 29.22
C ARG A 60 1.51 29.66 29.74
N ASP A 61 1.48 29.41 31.04
CA ASP A 61 2.43 28.53 31.70
C ASP A 61 2.29 27.09 31.18
N ARG A 62 1.07 26.61 30.90
CA ARG A 62 0.84 25.29 30.30
C ARG A 62 1.41 25.20 28.90
N LEU A 63 1.14 26.16 28.02
CA LEU A 63 1.65 26.17 26.65
C LEU A 63 3.18 26.23 26.61
N ILE A 64 3.81 27.07 27.44
CA ILE A 64 5.27 27.15 27.55
C ILE A 64 5.85 25.82 28.05
N ASN A 65 5.24 25.22 29.09
CA ASN A 65 5.71 23.95 29.63
C ASN A 65 5.54 22.79 28.65
N ASN A 66 4.45 22.78 27.87
CA ASN A 66 4.22 21.76 26.84
C ASN A 66 5.27 21.86 25.73
N GLU A 67 5.56 23.07 25.23
CA GLU A 67 6.62 23.28 24.24
C GLU A 67 8.00 22.93 24.81
N LYS A 68 8.28 23.27 26.08
CA LYS A 68 9.54 22.89 26.73
C LYS A 68 9.71 21.37 26.80
N ARG A 69 8.69 20.64 27.27
CA ARG A 69 8.73 19.18 27.34
C ARG A 69 8.94 18.54 25.97
N ARG A 70 8.25 19.07 24.96
CA ARG A 70 8.41 18.64 23.57
C ARG A 70 9.85 18.83 23.07
N MET A 71 10.45 19.99 23.35
CA MET A 71 11.86 20.24 23.00
C MET A 71 12.82 19.30 23.73
N ASP A 72 12.61 19.09 25.03
CA ASP A 72 13.45 18.21 25.84
C ASP A 72 13.40 16.77 25.29
N ASP A 73 12.21 16.29 24.92
CA ASP A 73 12.00 14.97 24.32
C ASP A 73 12.63 14.82 22.93
N ILE A 74 12.48 15.83 22.05
CA ILE A 74 13.12 15.83 20.72
C ILE A 74 14.65 15.86 20.86
N ASN A 75 15.19 16.70 21.76
CA ASN A 75 16.63 16.77 21.99
C ASN A 75 17.17 15.45 22.54
N GLN A 76 16.47 14.83 23.50
CA GLN A 76 16.85 13.55 24.07
C GLN A 76 16.96 12.46 22.99
N ARG A 77 15.96 12.35 22.11
CA ARG A 77 15.99 11.40 20.99
C ARG A 77 17.06 11.73 19.96
N LEU A 78 17.33 13.01 19.68
CA LEU A 78 18.43 13.39 18.80
C LEU A 78 19.79 12.98 19.39
N GLU A 79 19.98 13.08 20.70
CA GLU A 79 21.16 12.56 21.40
C GLU A 79 21.23 11.03 21.37
N ASP A 80 20.09 10.33 21.46
CA ASP A 80 20.05 8.87 21.28
C ASP A 80 20.50 8.47 19.85
N TYR A 81 20.02 9.16 18.81
CA TYR A 81 20.47 8.95 17.44
C TYR A 81 21.96 9.23 17.26
N LYS A 82 22.50 10.29 17.86
CA LYS A 82 23.94 10.59 17.82
C LYS A 82 24.75 9.48 18.50
N ARG A 83 24.31 9.01 19.67
CA ARG A 83 24.97 7.92 20.42
C ARG A 83 25.01 6.61 19.64
N ASN A 84 23.99 6.35 18.82
CA ASN A 84 23.90 5.17 17.97
C ASN A 84 24.54 5.33 16.57
N HIS A 85 25.32 6.39 16.33
CA HIS A 85 25.91 6.72 15.02
C HIS A 85 24.87 6.89 13.88
N LEU A 86 23.64 7.25 14.23
CA LEU A 86 22.52 7.52 13.33
C LEU A 86 22.20 9.02 13.23
N ALA A 87 23.21 9.88 13.43
CA ALA A 87 23.05 11.33 13.44
C ALA A 87 22.55 11.88 12.09
N ASP A 88 22.86 11.20 10.98
CA ASP A 88 22.47 11.60 9.63
C ASP A 88 21.29 10.77 9.09
N SER A 89 20.63 10.00 9.96
CA SER A 89 19.41 9.29 9.60
C SER A 89 18.30 10.28 9.20
N HIS A 90 17.35 9.80 8.39
CA HIS A 90 16.20 10.60 7.99
C HIS A 90 15.41 11.12 9.20
N ASN A 91 15.25 10.30 10.24
CA ASN A 91 14.58 10.69 11.48
C ASN A 91 15.35 11.79 12.22
N ALA A 92 16.67 11.66 12.36
CA ALA A 92 17.49 12.68 13.00
C ALA A 92 17.44 14.03 12.25
N MET A 93 17.49 14.01 10.92
CA MET A 93 17.31 15.22 10.10
C MET A 93 15.92 15.85 10.29
N ARG A 94 14.87 15.03 10.38
CA ARG A 94 13.51 15.50 10.68
C ARG A 94 13.43 16.17 12.04
N LEU A 95 13.98 15.56 13.09
CA LEU A 95 14.01 16.14 14.44
C LEU A 95 14.74 17.49 14.47
N ARG A 96 15.89 17.61 13.78
CA ARG A 96 16.59 18.90 13.62
C ARG A 96 15.70 19.94 12.92
N LYS A 97 14.97 19.54 11.87
CA LYS A 97 14.03 20.42 11.19
C LYS A 97 12.90 20.88 12.12
N LEU A 98 12.33 19.99 12.93
CA LEU A 98 11.31 20.35 13.93
C LEU A 98 11.85 21.36 14.96
N LEU A 99 13.09 21.18 15.44
CA LEU A 99 13.74 22.13 16.36
C LEU A 99 14.00 23.50 15.72
N SER A 100 14.33 23.53 14.42
CA SER A 100 14.51 24.80 13.68
C SER A 100 13.19 25.53 13.39
N SER A 101 12.09 24.78 13.28
CA SER A 101 10.78 25.28 12.86
C SER A 101 9.77 25.33 14.00
N ARG A 102 10.21 25.59 15.24
CA ARG A 102 9.35 25.64 16.43
C ARG A 102 8.26 26.71 16.38
N PRO A 103 7.09 26.48 17.01
CA PRO A 103 6.07 27.50 17.13
C PRO A 103 6.62 28.66 17.98
N LYS A 104 6.40 29.89 17.52
CA LYS A 104 6.77 31.10 18.24
C LYS A 104 5.54 31.57 19.01
N LEU A 105 5.37 31.08 20.24
CA LEU A 105 4.28 31.47 21.13
C LEU A 105 4.51 32.90 21.63
N ILE A 106 3.52 33.76 21.43
CA ILE A 106 3.58 35.19 21.77
C ILE A 106 2.54 35.45 22.84
N PHE A 107 2.98 36.02 23.96
CA PHE A 107 2.15 36.37 25.10
C PHE A 107 2.13 37.89 25.30
N GLY A 108 1.22 38.38 26.14
CA GLY A 108 1.22 39.79 26.53
C GLY A 108 2.34 40.10 27.52
N ASN A 109 2.42 41.35 27.98
CA ASN A 109 3.46 41.78 28.92
C ASN A 109 3.22 41.18 30.31
N ASP A 110 4.29 40.70 30.95
CA ASP A 110 4.26 39.86 32.16
C ASP A 110 3.63 40.50 33.41
N GLU A 111 3.38 41.81 33.43
CA GLU A 111 2.89 42.52 34.62
C GLU A 111 1.35 42.57 34.73
N GLU A 112 0.60 42.60 33.61
CA GLU A 112 -0.87 42.73 33.63
C GLU A 112 -1.63 41.69 32.80
N ASP A 113 -1.07 41.18 31.69
CA ASP A 113 -1.79 40.34 30.73
C ASP A 113 -0.91 39.19 30.20
N SER A 114 -0.89 38.07 30.91
CA SER A 114 -0.21 36.84 30.47
C SER A 114 -0.72 36.30 29.13
N VAL A 115 -1.98 36.59 28.77
CA VAL A 115 -2.62 36.33 27.48
C VAL A 115 -3.48 37.54 27.14
N ILE A 116 -3.51 37.98 25.88
CA ILE A 116 -4.34 39.13 25.47
C ILE A 116 -5.81 38.76 25.62
N ARG A 117 -6.59 39.65 26.24
CA ARG A 117 -8.01 39.48 26.52
C ARG A 117 -8.81 40.49 25.70
N VAL A 118 -9.91 40.05 25.08
CA VAL A 118 -10.83 40.93 24.35
C VAL A 118 -12.29 40.65 24.76
N SER A 119 -13.09 41.71 24.91
CA SER A 119 -14.53 41.64 25.17
C SER A 119 -15.28 42.34 24.04
N CYS A 120 -16.15 41.60 23.35
CA CYS A 120 -17.03 42.20 22.33
C CYS A 120 -18.17 43.02 22.96
N LEU A 121 -18.58 42.70 24.19
CA LEU A 121 -19.67 43.38 24.88
C LEU A 121 -19.24 44.79 25.34
N ASP A 122 -18.05 44.87 25.91
CA ASP A 122 -17.52 46.12 26.49
C ASP A 122 -16.58 46.83 25.52
N TYR A 123 -16.30 46.21 24.37
CA TYR A 123 -15.38 46.68 23.34
C TYR A 123 -13.96 46.97 23.89
N THR A 124 -13.52 46.19 24.88
CA THR A 124 -12.22 46.35 25.55
C THR A 124 -11.15 45.42 24.99
N GLY A 125 -9.88 45.81 25.16
CA GLY A 125 -8.72 44.99 24.78
C GLY A 125 -8.35 45.00 23.28
N PHE A 126 -9.21 45.49 22.39
CA PHE A 126 -8.94 45.58 20.96
C PHE A 126 -7.76 46.48 20.61
N ASP A 127 -7.57 47.61 21.30
CA ASP A 127 -6.41 48.48 21.10
C ASP A 127 -5.09 47.79 21.46
N ARG A 128 -5.09 47.02 22.55
CA ARG A 128 -3.94 46.20 22.97
C ARG A 128 -3.64 45.11 21.94
N LEU A 129 -4.66 44.39 21.48
CA LEU A 129 -4.53 43.38 20.44
C LEU A 129 -3.98 43.99 19.13
N SER A 130 -4.54 45.11 18.69
CA SER A 130 -4.10 45.84 17.50
C SER A 130 -2.65 46.30 17.63
N GLY A 131 -2.30 46.93 18.74
CA GLY A 131 -0.93 47.36 19.04
C GLY A 131 0.06 46.19 19.03
N GLN A 132 -0.32 45.05 19.61
CA GLN A 132 0.51 43.84 19.59
C GLN A 132 0.73 43.32 18.16
N ILE A 133 -0.33 43.20 17.37
CA ILE A 133 -0.24 42.75 15.97
C ILE A 133 0.68 43.68 15.17
N VAL A 134 0.53 45.00 15.31
CA VAL A 134 1.40 45.97 14.64
C VAL A 134 2.84 45.83 15.11
N ASN A 135 3.10 45.69 16.40
CA ASN A 135 4.45 45.53 16.94
C ASN A 135 5.12 44.25 16.39
N ILE A 136 4.39 43.14 16.31
CA ILE A 136 4.89 41.89 15.72
C ILE A 136 5.18 42.10 14.22
N ALA A 137 4.23 42.64 13.46
CA ALA A 137 4.33 42.81 12.02
C ALA A 137 5.44 43.81 11.60
N THR A 138 5.72 44.81 12.44
CA THR A 138 6.77 45.82 12.20
C THR A 138 8.12 45.46 12.78
N GLY A 139 8.25 44.29 13.42
CA GLY A 139 9.49 43.84 14.06
C GLY A 139 9.87 44.61 15.32
N ARG A 140 8.94 45.39 15.89
CA ARG A 140 9.12 46.08 17.18
C ARG A 140 8.96 45.12 18.37
N TYR A 141 8.19 44.06 18.20
CA TYR A 141 8.12 42.99 19.19
C TYR A 141 9.37 42.11 19.07
N LEU A 142 10.15 42.07 20.15
CA LEU A 142 11.40 41.32 20.22
C LEU A 142 11.19 40.02 21.00
N THR A 143 11.86 38.96 20.56
CA THR A 143 12.00 37.72 21.30
C THR A 143 12.85 37.92 22.56
N SER A 144 12.91 36.91 23.44
CA SER A 144 13.81 36.92 24.61
C SER A 144 15.29 37.09 24.25
N LYS A 145 15.67 36.84 23.00
CA LYS A 145 17.03 37.06 22.48
C LYS A 145 17.25 38.47 21.90
N GLY A 146 16.24 39.34 21.91
CA GLY A 146 16.29 40.69 21.33
C GLY A 146 16.05 40.75 19.82
N ASP A 147 15.77 39.62 19.16
CA ASP A 147 15.52 39.58 17.72
C ASP A 147 14.03 39.76 17.38
N PRO A 148 13.67 40.40 16.25
CA PRO A 148 12.30 40.43 15.74
C PRO A 148 11.75 39.02 15.46
N ILE A 149 10.45 38.80 15.75
CA ILE A 149 9.78 37.50 15.49
C ILE A 149 9.89 37.06 14.02
N PHE A 150 9.72 38.00 13.10
CA PHE A 150 9.81 37.79 11.65
C PHE A 150 11.19 38.22 11.12
N ARG A 151 12.26 37.84 11.83
CA ARG A 151 13.64 38.02 11.37
C ARG A 151 13.80 37.52 9.92
N GLY A 152 14.48 38.31 9.09
CA GLY A 152 14.67 38.03 7.67
C GLY A 152 13.49 38.40 6.76
N HIS A 153 12.31 38.70 7.30
CA HIS A 153 11.15 39.17 6.51
C HIS A 153 10.97 40.68 6.64
N VAL A 154 10.96 41.18 7.87
CA VAL A 154 10.92 42.63 8.14
C VAL A 154 12.27 43.23 7.79
N GLY A 155 12.27 44.26 6.94
CA GLY A 155 13.50 44.88 6.43
C GLY A 155 14.12 44.17 5.21
N ALA A 156 13.53 43.05 4.75
CA ALA A 156 13.98 42.38 3.55
C ALA A 156 13.82 43.29 2.32
N ARG A 157 14.87 43.40 1.51
CA ARG A 157 14.82 44.17 0.26
C ARG A 157 14.04 43.38 -0.79
N ILE A 158 12.88 43.88 -1.18
CA ILE A 158 12.07 43.29 -2.25
C ILE A 158 12.57 43.86 -3.59
N PRO A 159 12.95 43.02 -4.57
CA PRO A 159 13.32 43.50 -5.89
C PRO A 159 12.20 44.35 -6.51
N ARG A 160 12.57 45.49 -7.12
CA ARG A 160 11.62 46.41 -7.77
C ARG A 160 10.74 45.68 -8.80
N MET A 161 11.30 44.67 -9.46
CA MET A 161 10.58 43.86 -10.42
C MET A 161 9.35 43.17 -9.83
N ARG A 162 9.50 42.51 -8.68
CA ARG A 162 8.37 41.86 -8.00
C ARG A 162 7.25 42.85 -7.66
N LEU A 163 7.61 44.11 -7.34
CA LEU A 163 6.64 45.17 -7.10
C LEU A 163 5.93 45.61 -8.39
N GLN A 164 6.64 45.72 -9.51
CA GLN A 164 6.03 46.05 -10.81
C GLN A 164 5.04 44.96 -11.26
N VAL A 165 5.40 43.69 -11.08
CA VAL A 165 4.48 42.56 -11.33
C VAL A 165 3.27 42.64 -10.41
N ARG A 166 3.45 42.93 -9.13
CA ARG A 166 2.36 43.12 -8.17
C ARG A 166 1.40 44.23 -8.58
N ASP A 167 1.92 45.35 -9.07
CA ASP A 167 1.07 46.47 -9.49
C ASP A 167 0.17 46.07 -10.66
N VAL A 168 0.70 45.31 -11.64
CA VAL A 168 -0.11 44.75 -12.75
C VAL A 168 -1.11 43.72 -12.23
N VAL A 169 -0.73 42.83 -11.31
CA VAL A 169 -1.65 41.89 -10.64
C VAL A 169 -2.83 42.63 -9.99
N ARG A 170 -2.57 43.73 -9.28
CA ARG A 170 -3.61 44.53 -8.61
C ARG A 170 -4.51 45.24 -9.61
N GLN A 171 -3.93 45.87 -10.63
CA GLN A 171 -4.66 46.56 -11.69
C GLN A 171 -5.58 45.58 -12.44
N MET A 172 -5.05 44.43 -12.87
CA MET A 172 -5.87 43.40 -13.51
C MET A 172 -6.88 42.81 -12.52
N GLY A 173 -6.54 42.72 -11.24
CA GLY A 173 -7.42 42.25 -10.17
C GLY A 173 -8.65 43.13 -9.98
N GLU A 174 -8.65 44.39 -10.39
CA GLU A 174 -9.85 45.22 -10.35
C GLU A 174 -10.93 44.71 -11.31
N GLN A 175 -10.51 44.16 -12.45
CA GLN A 175 -11.38 43.72 -13.55
C GLN A 175 -11.60 42.21 -13.57
N PHE A 176 -10.58 41.44 -13.20
CA PHE A 176 -10.54 39.99 -13.34
C PHE A 176 -10.31 39.30 -12.00
N ASN A 177 -10.87 38.10 -11.85
CA ASN A 177 -10.55 37.22 -10.73
C ASN A 177 -9.45 36.21 -11.09
N VAL A 178 -9.42 35.82 -12.36
CA VAL A 178 -8.52 34.83 -12.96
C VAL A 178 -8.12 35.36 -14.33
N VAL A 179 -6.86 35.19 -14.70
CA VAL A 179 -6.33 35.56 -16.01
C VAL A 179 -5.50 34.44 -16.60
N GLU A 180 -5.53 34.31 -17.91
CA GLU A 180 -4.66 33.40 -18.66
C GLU A 180 -3.21 33.91 -18.64
N TRP A 181 -2.28 32.96 -18.59
CA TRP A 181 -0.84 33.20 -18.51
C TRP A 181 -0.34 34.09 -19.65
N GLU A 182 -0.71 33.78 -20.89
CA GLU A 182 -0.26 34.51 -22.07
C GLU A 182 -0.78 35.95 -22.07
N TYR A 183 -2.06 36.15 -21.73
CA TYR A 183 -2.67 37.46 -21.59
C TYR A 183 -1.98 38.30 -20.50
N PHE A 184 -1.64 37.68 -19.37
CA PHE A 184 -0.91 38.34 -18.29
C PHE A 184 0.51 38.77 -18.72
N LEU A 185 1.23 37.91 -19.46
CA LEU A 185 2.56 38.24 -19.98
C LEU A 185 2.50 39.39 -21.01
N GLU A 186 1.50 39.41 -21.88
CA GLU A 186 1.30 40.51 -22.82
C GLU A 186 1.03 41.84 -22.11
N ALA A 187 0.21 41.82 -21.05
CA ALA A 187 -0.06 43.00 -20.22
C ALA A 187 1.23 43.50 -19.54
N LEU A 188 2.02 42.61 -18.94
CA LEU A 188 3.31 42.96 -18.31
C LEU A 188 4.30 43.56 -19.32
N LYS A 189 4.42 42.95 -20.50
CA LYS A 189 5.30 43.43 -21.56
C LYS A 189 4.89 44.81 -22.05
N LYS A 190 3.59 45.04 -22.22
CA LYS A 190 3.04 46.32 -22.71
C LYS A 190 3.16 47.44 -21.68
N GLU A 191 2.85 47.18 -20.41
CA GLU A 191 2.74 48.22 -19.38
C GLU A 191 4.07 48.53 -18.68
N LYS A 192 4.91 47.50 -18.50
CA LYS A 192 6.14 47.60 -17.69
C LYS A 192 7.41 47.25 -18.47
N GLY A 193 7.29 46.77 -19.71
CA GLY A 193 8.43 46.35 -20.53
C GLY A 193 9.12 45.08 -20.02
N ILE A 194 8.39 44.22 -19.30
CA ILE A 194 8.93 42.98 -18.71
C ILE A 194 8.58 41.82 -19.64
N ASP A 195 9.59 41.11 -20.13
CA ASP A 195 9.44 39.98 -21.05
C ASP A 195 10.13 38.69 -20.57
N SER A 196 10.95 38.75 -19.53
CA SER A 196 11.60 37.60 -18.91
C SER A 196 10.60 36.72 -18.15
N ILE A 197 10.31 35.54 -18.73
CA ILE A 197 9.36 34.57 -18.16
C ILE A 197 9.82 34.08 -16.79
N ASP A 198 11.10 33.78 -16.61
CA ASP A 198 11.63 33.25 -15.35
C ASP A 198 11.51 34.28 -14.21
N ASP A 199 11.77 35.56 -14.50
CA ASP A 199 11.62 36.64 -13.51
C ASP A 199 10.16 36.86 -13.13
N VAL A 200 9.24 36.73 -14.10
CA VAL A 200 7.79 36.82 -13.84
C VAL A 200 7.32 35.63 -13.02
N CYS A 201 7.74 34.41 -13.34
CA CYS A 201 7.44 33.22 -12.56
C CYS A 201 7.94 33.35 -11.12
N ASP A 202 9.19 33.78 -10.91
CA ASP A 202 9.74 34.03 -9.57
C ASP A 202 8.93 35.09 -8.81
N ALA A 203 8.58 36.20 -9.47
CA ALA A 203 7.75 37.24 -8.89
C ALA A 203 6.36 36.72 -8.49
N LEU A 204 5.71 35.93 -9.34
CA LEU A 204 4.40 35.34 -9.06
C LEU A 204 4.46 34.31 -7.94
N HIS A 205 5.51 33.49 -7.87
CA HIS A 205 5.73 32.58 -6.73
C HIS A 205 5.94 33.35 -5.43
N PHE A 206 6.70 34.44 -5.46
CA PHE A 206 6.84 35.32 -4.30
C PHE A 206 5.48 35.90 -3.87
N LEU A 207 4.68 36.41 -4.82
CA LEU A 207 3.35 36.95 -4.54
C LEU A 207 2.35 35.91 -4.04
N ALA A 208 2.44 34.67 -4.55
CA ALA A 208 1.66 33.54 -4.07
C ALA A 208 2.03 33.16 -2.63
N ASN A 209 3.32 33.14 -2.30
CA ASN A 209 3.81 32.81 -0.96
C ASN A 209 3.38 33.84 0.11
N VAL A 210 3.25 35.12 -0.27
CA VAL A 210 2.70 36.16 0.63
C VAL A 210 1.18 36.27 0.60
N GLY A 211 0.51 35.44 -0.21
CA GLY A 211 -0.96 35.36 -0.29
C GLY A 211 -1.64 36.50 -1.04
N GLU A 212 -0.92 37.29 -1.85
CA GLU A 212 -1.51 38.35 -2.69
C GLU A 212 -2.32 37.76 -3.86
N LEU A 213 -1.90 36.62 -4.39
CA LEU A 213 -2.54 35.88 -5.49
C LEU A 213 -2.41 34.36 -5.26
N CYS A 214 -3.05 33.54 -6.09
CA CYS A 214 -2.71 32.11 -6.18
C CYS A 214 -2.12 31.78 -7.56
N TYR A 215 -0.95 31.16 -7.56
CA TYR A 215 -0.25 30.71 -8.76
C TYR A 215 0.30 29.31 -8.54
N PHE A 216 0.06 28.42 -9.51
CA PHE A 216 0.37 26.99 -9.41
C PHE A 216 1.27 26.51 -10.56
N GLY A 217 2.02 27.42 -11.17
CA GLY A 217 3.07 27.05 -12.12
C GLY A 217 4.16 26.23 -11.44
N ASP A 218 4.81 25.35 -12.19
CA ASP A 218 5.96 24.61 -11.68
C ASP A 218 7.19 25.52 -11.78
N ARG A 219 8.01 25.62 -10.72
CA ARG A 219 9.27 26.36 -10.76
C ARG A 219 10.19 25.69 -11.78
N THR A 220 10.48 26.36 -12.89
CA THR A 220 11.62 26.02 -13.75
C THR A 220 12.89 26.37 -12.97
N MET A 221 13.53 25.37 -12.36
CA MET A 221 14.87 25.58 -11.83
C MET A 221 15.79 25.90 -13.02
N PRO A 222 16.66 26.93 -12.96
CA PRO A 222 17.62 27.20 -14.01
C PRO A 222 18.52 25.98 -14.21
N ASP A 223 18.53 25.43 -15.42
CA ASP A 223 19.29 24.24 -15.88
C ASP A 223 20.83 24.48 -15.89
N GLY A 224 21.41 24.78 -14.73
CA GLY A 224 22.79 25.26 -14.58
C GLY A 224 23.82 24.28 -13.97
N ILE A 225 23.44 23.04 -13.64
CA ILE A 225 24.39 22.02 -13.18
C ILE A 225 24.46 20.88 -14.21
N ARG A 226 25.61 20.79 -14.87
CA ARG A 226 25.98 19.81 -15.91
C ARG A 226 25.45 18.40 -15.63
N LYS A 227 24.45 17.97 -16.40
CA LYS A 227 24.11 16.56 -16.62
C LYS A 227 25.30 15.83 -17.24
N THR A 228 26.15 15.22 -16.42
CA THR A 228 26.97 14.09 -16.89
C THR A 228 26.06 12.88 -17.07
N LYS A 229 26.37 12.03 -18.06
CA LYS A 229 25.58 10.85 -18.47
C LYS A 229 25.47 9.78 -17.36
N ARG A 230 24.72 10.06 -16.32
CA ARG A 230 24.17 9.12 -15.33
C ARG A 230 22.91 9.78 -14.77
N ASP A 231 21.81 9.70 -15.51
CA ASP A 231 20.47 9.90 -14.93
C ASP A 231 19.39 9.32 -15.87
N LYS A 232 19.13 8.03 -15.67
CA LYS A 232 17.84 7.38 -15.90
C LYS A 232 17.52 6.56 -14.65
N MET A 233 17.49 7.19 -13.48
CA MET A 233 16.85 6.69 -12.26
C MET A 233 16.90 7.80 -11.22
N LEU A 234 15.80 8.00 -10.49
CA LEU A 234 15.54 9.00 -9.43
C LEU A 234 14.83 10.29 -9.90
N HIS A 235 13.50 10.28 -9.85
CA HIS A 235 12.75 11.45 -9.40
C HIS A 235 12.95 11.60 -7.89
N ARG A 236 13.99 12.34 -7.49
CA ARG A 236 14.15 12.85 -6.13
C ARG A 236 13.20 14.03 -5.94
N GLY A 237 12.28 13.91 -4.98
CA GLY A 237 11.62 15.05 -4.38
C GLY A 237 12.60 15.76 -3.44
N HIS A 238 13.32 16.75 -3.95
CA HIS A 238 13.97 17.76 -3.12
C HIS A 238 13.03 18.97 -3.02
N SER A 239 12.49 19.23 -1.83
CA SER A 239 11.95 20.52 -1.45
C SER A 239 13.04 21.24 -0.64
N ASP A 240 13.77 22.14 -1.31
CA ASP A 240 14.82 22.93 -0.66
C ASP A 240 14.21 24.10 0.12
N SER A 241 14.50 24.06 1.42
CA SER A 241 14.41 25.17 2.35
C SER A 241 15.56 26.15 2.10
N PHE A 242 15.23 27.39 1.77
CA PHE A 242 16.16 28.52 1.86
C PHE A 242 16.22 28.99 3.32
N PHE A 243 17.32 28.66 4.01
CA PHE A 243 17.95 29.48 5.04
C PHE A 243 19.44 29.12 5.03
N GLU A 244 20.22 29.84 4.22
CA GLU A 244 21.67 29.98 4.47
C GLU A 244 21.81 30.97 5.62
N ASP A 245 22.08 30.47 6.82
CA ASP A 245 22.63 31.32 7.87
C ASP A 245 24.11 31.58 7.53
N ALA A 246 24.44 32.87 7.43
CA ALA A 246 25.81 33.34 7.40
C ALA A 246 26.50 32.89 8.70
N GLU A 247 27.50 32.00 8.58
CA GLU A 247 28.51 31.81 9.60
C GLU A 247 29.22 33.15 9.83
N VAL A 248 28.82 33.87 10.88
CA VAL A 248 29.67 34.89 11.47
C VAL A 248 30.72 34.14 12.27
N GLN A 249 31.89 33.93 11.64
CA GLN A 249 33.10 33.56 12.34
C GLN A 249 33.40 34.65 13.37
N SER A 250 33.37 34.27 14.66
CA SER A 250 33.98 35.04 15.73
C SER A 250 35.48 35.11 15.44
N ILE A 251 35.95 36.30 15.06
CA ILE A 251 37.36 36.63 14.99
C ILE A 251 37.86 36.75 16.43
N ASP A 252 38.63 35.76 16.88
CA ASP A 252 39.64 35.97 17.91
C ASP A 252 40.80 36.74 17.28
N GLU A 253 41.11 37.89 17.86
CA GLU A 253 42.33 38.64 17.61
C GLU A 253 43.52 37.83 18.15
N ASP A 254 44.45 37.41 17.28
CA ASP A 254 45.89 37.61 17.51
C ASP A 254 46.78 37.01 16.40
N ALA A 255 47.94 37.67 16.22
CA ALA A 255 49.18 37.21 15.59
C ALA A 255 49.32 37.17 14.04
N SER A 256 49.70 38.34 13.51
CA SER A 256 50.94 38.65 12.76
C SER A 256 51.59 37.68 11.74
N GLN A 257 52.02 38.29 10.61
CA GLN A 257 53.08 37.89 9.62
C GLN A 257 52.65 36.81 8.58
N SER A 258 52.96 36.86 7.28
CA SER A 258 53.71 37.75 6.40
C SER A 258 53.49 37.33 4.92
N ARG A 259 53.69 38.31 4.01
CA ARG A 259 54.29 38.22 2.65
C ARG A 259 53.71 37.34 1.51
N GLU A 260 53.34 38.09 0.45
CA GLU A 260 53.84 38.04 -0.95
C GLU A 260 53.26 37.07 -2.02
N LYS A 261 52.90 37.74 -3.15
CA LYS A 261 53.11 37.39 -4.58
C LYS A 261 52.17 36.32 -5.19
N LYS A 262 51.30 36.64 -6.16
CA LYS A 262 51.45 37.15 -7.56
C LYS A 262 51.12 36.05 -8.57
N ASN A 263 50.52 36.48 -9.69
CA ASN A 263 50.25 35.82 -10.98
C ASN A 263 48.88 35.10 -11.04
N GLY A 264 47.99 35.33 -12.02
CA GLY A 264 48.10 36.03 -13.30
C GLY A 264 47.78 35.08 -14.47
N ILE A 265 46.91 35.54 -15.40
CA ILE A 265 46.78 35.06 -16.79
C ILE A 265 45.95 33.75 -16.92
N SER A 266 44.99 33.52 -17.84
CA SER A 266 44.76 34.04 -19.18
C SER A 266 43.28 33.94 -19.59
N SER A 267 42.83 34.94 -20.34
CA SER A 267 41.71 34.93 -21.26
C SER A 267 41.76 33.84 -22.32
N LYS A 268 40.59 33.43 -22.85
CA LYS A 268 40.38 33.26 -24.29
C LYS A 268 38.93 33.58 -24.66
N LYS A 269 38.79 34.73 -25.34
CA LYS A 269 37.64 35.12 -26.17
C LYS A 269 37.75 34.37 -27.49
N GLU A 270 36.65 33.81 -27.97
CA GLU A 270 36.45 33.59 -29.41
C GLU A 270 35.07 34.13 -29.82
N THR A 271 35.13 35.05 -30.77
CA THR A 271 34.02 35.73 -31.44
C THR A 271 33.97 35.17 -32.85
N LEU A 272 32.82 34.72 -33.34
CA LEU A 272 32.61 34.56 -34.79
C LEU A 272 31.14 34.78 -35.19
N THR A 273 30.91 35.95 -35.78
CA THR A 273 30.04 36.31 -36.93
C THR A 273 28.67 35.64 -37.13
N ARG A 274 27.64 36.44 -36.80
CA ARG A 274 26.51 36.89 -37.64
C ARG A 274 26.33 36.24 -39.03
N ARG A 275 25.23 35.51 -39.22
CA ARG A 275 24.52 35.41 -40.51
C ARG A 275 23.01 35.59 -40.27
N THR A 276 22.48 36.60 -40.93
CA THR A 276 21.06 36.95 -41.04
C THR A 276 20.37 36.07 -42.05
N SER A 277 19.25 35.45 -41.68
CA SER A 277 18.24 34.99 -42.64
C SER A 277 16.88 34.92 -41.95
N SER A 278 16.01 35.82 -42.40
CA SER A 278 14.57 35.84 -42.20
C SER A 278 13.89 34.66 -42.88
N MET A 279 12.97 33.97 -42.21
CA MET A 279 11.57 33.76 -42.63
C MET A 279 10.89 32.63 -41.83
N SER A 280 9.63 32.94 -41.46
CA SER A 280 8.46 32.07 -41.28
C SER A 280 8.46 30.93 -40.24
N VAL A 281 7.66 31.16 -39.19
CA VAL A 281 6.52 30.34 -38.74
C VAL A 281 6.65 28.84 -38.97
N ALA A 282 7.06 28.13 -37.92
CA ALA A 282 6.63 26.76 -37.67
C ALA A 282 6.53 26.55 -36.14
N SER A 283 5.29 26.36 -35.70
CA SER A 283 4.89 25.88 -34.38
C SER A 283 5.72 24.64 -34.00
N SER A 284 6.75 24.84 -33.18
CA SER A 284 7.49 23.74 -32.55
C SER A 284 6.92 23.50 -31.16
N THR A 285 6.07 22.47 -31.12
CA THR A 285 5.75 21.58 -30.00
C THR A 285 6.32 22.00 -28.64
N THR A 286 5.62 22.91 -27.96
CA THR A 286 5.77 23.17 -26.54
C THR A 286 5.51 21.87 -25.77
N GLN A 287 6.52 21.39 -25.04
CA GLN A 287 6.37 20.37 -24.02
C GLN A 287 5.18 20.76 -23.13
N ARG A 288 4.20 19.86 -22.99
CA ARG A 288 3.00 20.07 -22.19
C ARG A 288 3.39 20.38 -20.74
N THR A 289 3.48 21.66 -20.40
CA THR A 289 3.49 22.13 -19.02
C THR A 289 2.22 21.62 -18.35
N SER A 290 2.30 21.34 -17.04
CA SER A 290 1.12 20.99 -16.25
C SER A 290 0.06 22.07 -16.49
N GLY A 291 -1.17 21.69 -16.87
CA GLY A 291 -2.20 22.66 -17.31
C GLY A 291 -2.62 23.68 -16.25
N LEU A 292 -2.02 23.66 -15.06
CA LEU A 292 -2.26 24.61 -13.97
C LEU A 292 -1.39 25.87 -14.06
N SER A 293 -0.28 25.86 -14.81
CA SER A 293 0.54 27.07 -15.04
C SER A 293 -0.14 28.08 -15.97
N GLN A 294 -1.22 27.66 -16.63
CA GLN A 294 -1.95 28.45 -17.62
C GLN A 294 -2.80 29.57 -17.02
N PHE A 295 -3.03 29.56 -15.70
CA PHE A 295 -3.92 30.51 -15.03
C PHE A 295 -3.29 31.14 -13.79
N ILE A 296 -3.60 32.42 -13.58
CA ILE A 296 -3.20 33.19 -12.40
C ILE A 296 -4.47 33.69 -11.71
N PHE A 297 -4.62 33.36 -10.42
CA PHE A 297 -5.77 33.77 -9.61
C PHE A 297 -5.44 35.06 -8.88
N LEU A 298 -5.89 36.17 -9.45
CA LEU A 298 -5.65 37.50 -8.91
C LEU A 298 -6.42 37.74 -7.60
N LYS A 299 -7.50 36.98 -7.35
CA LYS A 299 -8.27 37.06 -6.09
C LYS A 299 -8.35 35.70 -5.39
N PRO A 300 -7.45 35.40 -4.43
CA PRO A 300 -7.49 34.17 -3.63
C PRO A 300 -8.84 33.89 -2.95
N ARG A 301 -9.52 34.96 -2.50
CA ARG A 301 -10.85 34.86 -1.87
C ARG A 301 -11.92 34.26 -2.79
N TRP A 302 -11.82 34.50 -4.10
CA TRP A 302 -12.73 33.90 -5.08
C TRP A 302 -12.53 32.38 -5.09
N LEU A 303 -11.28 31.92 -5.17
CA LEU A 303 -10.94 30.51 -5.17
C LEU A 303 -11.45 29.81 -3.89
N VAL A 304 -11.20 30.40 -2.72
CA VAL A 304 -11.68 29.86 -1.43
C VAL A 304 -13.20 29.70 -1.42
N LYS A 305 -13.95 30.69 -1.96
CA LYS A 305 -15.42 30.59 -2.07
C LYS A 305 -15.85 29.47 -3.02
N SER A 306 -15.18 29.31 -4.16
CA SER A 306 -15.45 28.24 -5.13
C SER A 306 -15.17 26.85 -4.57
N VAL A 307 -14.15 26.69 -3.72
CA VAL A 307 -13.90 25.42 -3.03
C VAL A 307 -14.94 25.19 -1.92
N LYS A 308 -15.28 26.24 -1.15
CA LYS A 308 -16.26 26.15 -0.06
C LYS A 308 -17.67 25.82 -0.53
N SER A 309 -18.05 26.13 -1.78
CA SER A 309 -19.36 25.73 -2.32
C SER A 309 -19.50 24.23 -2.48
N ILE A 310 -18.38 23.49 -2.54
CA ILE A 310 -18.33 22.03 -2.63
C ILE A 310 -18.05 21.41 -1.26
N LEU A 311 -17.12 21.97 -0.50
CA LEU A 311 -16.73 21.45 0.82
C LEU A 311 -17.71 21.88 1.91
N ARG A 312 -18.92 21.31 1.86
CA ARG A 312 -20.02 21.59 2.77
C ARG A 312 -20.65 20.29 3.27
N HIS A 313 -21.20 20.33 4.49
CA HIS A 313 -21.87 19.17 5.08
C HIS A 313 -23.19 18.88 4.33
N ASP A 314 -23.98 19.90 4.04
CA ASP A 314 -25.25 19.81 3.32
C ASP A 314 -25.09 19.79 1.77
N LEU A 315 -24.01 19.19 1.26
CA LEU A 315 -23.67 19.21 -0.17
C LEU A 315 -24.80 18.66 -1.03
N ILE A 316 -25.37 17.54 -0.64
CA ILE A 316 -26.44 16.87 -1.37
C ILE A 316 -27.72 17.69 -1.38
N SER A 317 -28.14 18.21 -0.23
CA SER A 317 -29.31 19.08 -0.13
C SER A 317 -29.18 20.29 -1.07
N LYS A 318 -27.98 20.87 -1.18
CA LYS A 318 -27.74 21.98 -2.11
C LYS A 318 -27.77 21.55 -3.58
N ILE A 319 -27.21 20.39 -3.91
CA ILE A 319 -27.27 19.84 -5.28
C ILE A 319 -28.72 19.60 -5.68
N ASP A 320 -29.53 19.02 -4.80
CA ASP A 320 -30.94 18.74 -5.08
C ASP A 320 -31.76 20.02 -5.20
N GLU A 321 -31.52 21.02 -4.36
CA GLU A 321 -32.12 22.36 -4.48
C GLU A 321 -31.83 22.97 -5.86
N ILE A 322 -30.58 22.94 -6.30
CA ILE A 322 -30.17 23.47 -7.62
C ILE A 322 -30.82 22.69 -8.76
N ARG A 323 -30.89 21.35 -8.66
CA ARG A 323 -31.55 20.51 -9.67
C ARG A 323 -33.05 20.82 -9.78
N LEU A 324 -33.71 21.07 -8.64
CA LEU A 324 -35.10 21.49 -8.59
C LEU A 324 -35.30 22.88 -9.22
N GLU A 325 -34.44 23.84 -8.89
CA GLU A 325 -34.47 25.21 -9.45
C GLU A 325 -34.28 25.22 -10.98
N LEU A 326 -33.37 24.40 -11.50
CA LEU A 326 -33.10 24.29 -12.94
C LEU A 326 -34.25 23.64 -13.73
N LYS A 327 -35.38 23.29 -13.09
CA LYS A 327 -36.56 22.65 -13.71
C LYS A 327 -36.22 21.48 -14.62
N LYS A 328 -35.09 20.78 -14.37
CA LYS A 328 -34.78 19.50 -15.00
C LYS A 328 -35.73 18.46 -14.39
N LYS A 329 -37.00 18.49 -14.82
CA LYS A 329 -38.02 17.48 -14.49
C LYS A 329 -37.64 16.16 -15.17
N ARG A 330 -36.81 15.34 -14.51
CA ARG A 330 -36.77 13.89 -14.74
C ARG A 330 -36.55 13.10 -13.44
N LEU A 331 -37.67 12.48 -13.04
CA LEU A 331 -37.86 11.19 -12.38
C LEU A 331 -36.69 10.51 -11.66
N GLY A 332 -36.86 10.44 -10.35
CA GLY A 332 -36.44 9.34 -9.50
C GLY A 332 -36.45 9.78 -8.04
N GLU A 333 -37.52 9.49 -7.30
CA GLU A 333 -37.46 9.39 -5.84
C GLU A 333 -36.35 8.39 -5.50
N CYS A 334 -35.15 8.88 -5.26
CA CYS A 334 -34.02 8.02 -4.91
C CYS A 334 -33.41 8.55 -3.62
N LEU A 335 -33.95 7.98 -2.54
CA LEU A 335 -33.40 7.91 -1.18
C LEU A 335 -33.53 9.20 -0.37
N GLU A 336 -34.66 9.33 0.33
CA GLU A 336 -34.72 10.06 1.61
C GLU A 336 -33.64 9.49 2.54
N THR A 337 -32.48 10.14 2.68
CA THR A 337 -31.52 9.81 3.74
C THR A 337 -30.66 11.02 4.12
N ASN A 338 -30.72 11.38 5.41
CA ASN A 338 -30.04 12.49 6.10
C ASN A 338 -28.50 12.38 6.17
N LYS A 339 -27.76 12.03 5.10
CA LYS A 339 -26.30 11.81 5.20
C LYS A 339 -25.49 12.54 4.14
N ASN A 340 -24.35 13.09 4.57
CA ASN A 340 -23.31 13.65 3.71
C ASN A 340 -22.78 12.54 2.78
N ARG A 341 -23.05 12.64 1.48
CA ARG A 341 -22.43 11.73 0.50
C ARG A 341 -21.06 12.27 0.10
N PRO A 342 -19.99 11.46 0.17
CA PRO A 342 -18.65 11.87 -0.20
C PRO A 342 -18.38 11.74 -1.70
N LEU A 343 -19.42 11.74 -2.55
CA LEU A 343 -19.32 11.56 -3.99
C LEU A 343 -20.06 12.67 -4.72
N ILE A 344 -19.43 13.26 -5.73
CA ILE A 344 -20.01 14.28 -6.59
C ILE A 344 -19.73 13.97 -8.05
N THR A 345 -20.65 14.32 -8.95
CA THR A 345 -20.40 14.25 -10.40
C THR A 345 -19.76 15.54 -10.90
N ALA A 346 -19.08 15.47 -12.06
CA ALA A 346 -18.62 16.68 -12.74
C ALA A 346 -19.79 17.63 -13.10
N GLU A 347 -20.96 17.11 -13.42
CA GLU A 347 -22.13 17.96 -13.72
C GLU A 347 -22.63 18.69 -12.47
N ASP A 348 -22.64 18.01 -11.31
CA ASP A 348 -23.10 18.61 -10.05
C ASP A 348 -22.14 19.68 -9.53
N ALA A 349 -20.83 19.42 -9.59
CA ALA A 349 -19.80 20.39 -9.21
C ALA A 349 -19.89 21.65 -10.10
N TYR A 350 -20.04 21.46 -11.41
CA TYR A 350 -20.28 22.55 -12.35
C TYR A 350 -21.55 23.34 -12.02
N SER A 351 -22.66 22.64 -11.77
CA SER A 351 -23.94 23.27 -11.43
C SER A 351 -23.87 24.07 -10.13
N LEU A 352 -23.18 23.55 -9.10
CA LEU A 352 -22.94 24.27 -7.84
C LEU A 352 -22.17 25.57 -8.06
N TRP A 353 -21.13 25.52 -8.90
CA TRP A 353 -20.36 26.71 -9.20
C TRP A 353 -21.15 27.73 -10.01
N GLN A 354 -21.89 27.31 -11.03
CA GLN A 354 -22.70 28.21 -11.85
C GLN A 354 -23.81 28.92 -11.05
N ASN A 355 -24.47 28.21 -10.13
CA ASN A 355 -25.55 28.76 -9.31
C ASN A 355 -25.04 29.56 -8.10
N GLY A 356 -23.73 29.56 -7.84
CA GLY A 356 -23.14 30.42 -6.83
C GLY A 356 -23.27 31.90 -7.23
N ASN A 357 -24.08 32.67 -6.49
CA ASN A 357 -24.27 34.12 -6.70
C ASN A 357 -22.95 34.92 -6.87
N TYR A 358 -21.86 34.46 -6.27
CA TYR A 358 -20.54 35.08 -6.37
C TYR A 358 -19.81 34.77 -7.69
N ILE A 359 -20.01 33.57 -8.24
CA ILE A 359 -19.44 33.17 -9.53
C ILE A 359 -20.24 33.82 -10.65
N LYS A 360 -21.57 33.91 -10.52
CA LYS A 360 -22.43 34.60 -11.49
C LYS A 360 -22.05 36.08 -11.72
N LYS A 361 -21.82 36.83 -10.62
CA LYS A 361 -21.33 38.22 -10.72
C LYS A 361 -19.94 38.34 -11.36
N SER A 362 -19.13 37.29 -11.21
CA SER A 362 -17.79 37.24 -11.80
C SER A 362 -17.85 36.92 -13.28
N SER A 363 -18.73 35.99 -13.69
CA SER A 363 -18.94 35.61 -15.08
C SER A 363 -19.58 36.71 -15.91
N GLU A 364 -20.40 37.58 -15.29
CA GLU A 364 -21.00 38.75 -15.97
C GLU A 364 -19.94 39.81 -16.36
N SER A 365 -18.75 39.80 -15.75
CA SER A 365 -17.66 40.75 -16.03
C SER A 365 -16.61 40.22 -17.01
N THR A 366 -16.63 38.92 -17.32
CA THR A 366 -15.65 38.25 -18.20
C THR A 366 -16.35 37.68 -19.43
N ALA A 367 -15.80 37.90 -20.62
CA ALA A 367 -16.35 37.33 -21.87
C ALA A 367 -16.57 35.81 -21.75
N ASP A 368 -17.69 35.32 -22.31
CA ASP A 368 -18.29 33.98 -22.12
C ASP A 368 -17.34 32.77 -22.25
N CYS A 369 -16.20 32.92 -22.93
CA CYS A 369 -15.22 31.84 -23.14
C CYS A 369 -14.45 31.43 -21.86
N THR A 370 -14.38 32.30 -20.86
CA THR A 370 -13.58 32.09 -19.62
C THR A 370 -14.20 31.07 -18.66
N ASN A 371 -15.51 30.85 -18.68
CA ASN A 371 -16.19 30.04 -17.67
C ASN A 371 -15.84 28.54 -17.75
N LYS A 372 -15.92 27.93 -18.95
CA LYS A 372 -15.65 26.50 -19.13
C LYS A 372 -14.20 26.13 -18.79
N ILE A 373 -13.28 26.99 -19.20
CA ILE A 373 -11.85 26.87 -18.96
C ILE A 373 -11.54 26.99 -17.46
N THR A 374 -12.19 27.93 -16.76
CA THR A 374 -12.03 28.11 -15.31
C THR A 374 -12.48 26.87 -14.53
N PHE A 375 -13.54 26.17 -14.96
CA PHE A 375 -14.01 24.97 -14.28
C PHE A 375 -13.10 23.75 -14.53
N ASP A 376 -12.61 23.55 -15.75
CA ASP A 376 -11.59 22.51 -16.02
C ASP A 376 -10.34 22.72 -15.15
N PHE A 377 -9.90 23.96 -15.01
CA PHE A 377 -8.83 24.30 -14.09
C PHE A 377 -9.20 23.94 -12.64
N LEU A 378 -10.39 24.33 -12.15
CA LEU A 378 -10.81 24.02 -10.78
C LEU A 378 -10.83 22.51 -10.51
N TYR A 379 -11.28 21.69 -11.46
CA TYR A 379 -11.18 20.23 -11.35
C TYR A 379 -9.74 19.78 -11.16
N ARG A 380 -8.84 20.21 -12.06
CA ARG A 380 -7.42 19.83 -12.01
C ARG A 380 -6.76 20.31 -10.73
N LEU A 381 -7.14 21.48 -10.24
CA LEU A 381 -6.65 22.03 -8.99
C LEU A 381 -7.09 21.18 -7.81
N LEU A 382 -8.40 20.91 -7.69
CA LEU A 382 -8.96 20.09 -6.62
C LEU A 382 -8.41 18.66 -6.65
N VAL A 383 -8.13 18.12 -7.84
CA VAL A 383 -7.43 16.83 -8.00
C VAL A 383 -5.98 16.92 -7.54
N ARG A 384 -5.23 17.96 -7.94
CA ARG A 384 -3.82 18.16 -7.50
C ARG A 384 -3.69 18.25 -5.98
N PHE A 385 -4.65 18.88 -5.31
CA PHE A 385 -4.65 19.03 -3.85
C PHE A 385 -5.36 17.88 -3.11
N GLY A 386 -5.77 16.80 -3.80
CA GLY A 386 -6.41 15.64 -3.20
C GLY A 386 -7.79 15.92 -2.59
N VAL A 387 -8.41 17.05 -2.93
CA VAL A 387 -9.78 17.38 -2.55
C VAL A 387 -10.76 16.54 -3.39
N PHE A 388 -10.45 16.39 -4.68
CA PHE A 388 -11.13 15.50 -5.60
C PHE A 388 -10.25 14.30 -5.92
N VAL A 389 -10.80 13.11 -5.70
CA VAL A 389 -10.20 11.86 -6.15
C VAL A 389 -11.04 11.35 -7.31
N PRO A 390 -10.51 11.30 -8.55
CA PRO A 390 -11.20 10.65 -9.65
C PRO A 390 -11.43 9.17 -9.33
N ILE A 391 -12.67 8.71 -9.39
CA ILE A 391 -13.03 7.31 -9.09
C ILE A 391 -13.79 6.69 -10.25
N ASP A 392 -13.46 5.43 -10.51
CA ASP A 392 -14.22 4.57 -11.41
C ASP A 392 -15.17 3.70 -10.57
N LEU A 393 -16.46 3.79 -10.85
CA LEU A 393 -17.49 3.00 -10.18
C LEU A 393 -17.72 1.63 -10.86
N ASN A 394 -17.03 1.33 -11.96
CA ASN A 394 -17.09 0.03 -12.64
C ASN A 394 -16.26 -1.08 -11.98
N ILE A 395 -15.91 -0.91 -10.71
CA ILE A 395 -15.23 -1.94 -9.92
C ILE A 395 -16.25 -2.76 -9.12
N GLU A 396 -15.88 -3.98 -8.71
CA GLU A 396 -16.80 -4.97 -8.11
C GLU A 396 -17.57 -4.38 -6.93
N LYS A 397 -16.89 -3.63 -6.06
CA LYS A 397 -17.52 -2.98 -4.91
C LYS A 397 -16.84 -1.69 -4.49
N VAL A 398 -17.64 -0.64 -4.32
CA VAL A 398 -17.19 0.68 -3.86
C VAL A 398 -18.05 1.10 -2.69
N SER A 399 -17.47 1.30 -1.51
CA SER A 399 -18.20 1.84 -0.37
C SER A 399 -17.50 3.01 0.29
N PHE A 400 -18.24 4.08 0.53
CA PHE A 400 -17.74 5.26 1.22
C PHE A 400 -18.67 5.60 2.37
N GLY A 401 -18.11 5.73 3.58
CA GLY A 401 -18.89 5.99 4.79
C GLY A 401 -19.89 4.88 5.13
N GLY A 402 -19.69 3.67 4.62
CA GLY A 402 -20.57 2.51 4.79
C GLY A 402 -21.69 2.37 3.76
N GLU A 403 -21.84 3.32 2.83
CA GLU A 403 -22.82 3.24 1.73
C GLU A 403 -22.17 2.61 0.50
N ASP A 404 -22.88 1.73 -0.21
CA ASP A 404 -22.38 1.06 -1.43
C ASP A 404 -22.79 1.83 -2.69
N TYR A 405 -21.79 2.21 -3.50
CA TYR A 405 -21.93 3.02 -4.71
C TYR A 405 -21.78 2.21 -6.00
N GLY A 406 -21.47 0.91 -5.93
CA GLY A 406 -21.28 0.05 -7.12
C GLY A 406 -22.56 -0.13 -7.96
N LEU A 407 -23.74 0.13 -7.39
CA LEU A 407 -25.02 0.01 -8.09
C LEU A 407 -25.45 1.29 -8.83
N CYS A 408 -24.85 2.44 -8.52
CA CYS A 408 -25.27 3.73 -9.11
C CYS A 408 -25.01 3.77 -10.63
N ASP A 409 -23.93 3.16 -11.13
CA ASP A 409 -23.59 3.27 -12.55
C ASP A 409 -24.54 2.45 -13.44
N LYS A 410 -24.95 1.25 -12.98
CA LYS A 410 -25.84 0.33 -13.71
C LYS A 410 -27.23 0.91 -14.00
N GLN A 411 -27.70 1.84 -13.17
CA GLN A 411 -28.97 2.53 -13.41
C GLN A 411 -28.84 3.67 -14.43
N SER A 412 -27.64 4.25 -14.56
CA SER A 412 -27.41 5.43 -15.38
C SER A 412 -27.15 5.11 -16.86
N SER A 413 -26.50 3.98 -17.17
CA SER A 413 -26.18 3.56 -18.54
C SER A 413 -27.41 3.12 -19.37
N ARG A 414 -28.58 2.92 -18.76
CA ARG A 414 -29.83 2.60 -19.46
C ARG A 414 -30.63 3.82 -19.92
N ARG A 415 -30.17 5.05 -19.65
CA ARG A 415 -30.87 6.29 -20.01
C ARG A 415 -30.00 7.21 -20.89
N GLU A 416 -29.44 6.68 -21.98
CA GLU A 416 -28.98 7.51 -23.08
C GLU A 416 -30.19 8.07 -23.84
N SER A 417 -30.76 9.14 -23.30
CA SER A 417 -31.72 9.97 -24.02
C SER A 417 -31.01 11.21 -24.51
N SER A 418 -31.11 11.45 -25.82
CA SER A 418 -30.87 12.70 -26.54
C SER A 418 -30.88 13.96 -25.65
N PHE A 419 -29.72 14.38 -25.17
CA PHE A 419 -29.49 15.75 -24.72
C PHE A 419 -28.86 16.49 -25.89
N ASP A 420 -29.66 17.32 -26.55
CA ASP A 420 -29.18 18.22 -27.59
C ASP A 420 -28.38 19.40 -26.99
N THR A 421 -27.28 19.73 -27.68
CA THR A 421 -26.62 21.05 -27.78
C THR A 421 -25.94 21.68 -26.56
N VAL A 422 -25.00 20.98 -25.93
CA VAL A 422 -23.78 21.63 -25.44
C VAL A 422 -22.59 20.89 -26.04
N ASP A 423 -21.65 21.58 -26.70
CA ASP A 423 -20.41 21.01 -27.25
C ASP A 423 -19.58 20.32 -26.13
N LEU A 424 -19.93 19.06 -25.87
CA LEU A 424 -19.44 18.22 -24.77
C LEU A 424 -18.28 17.31 -25.20
N GLU A 425 -17.84 17.34 -26.46
CA GLU A 425 -16.69 16.54 -26.96
C GLU A 425 -15.39 16.77 -26.18
N THR A 426 -15.27 17.89 -25.46
CA THR A 426 -14.12 18.18 -24.59
C THR A 426 -14.23 17.58 -23.18
N LEU A 427 -15.44 17.19 -22.75
CA LEU A 427 -15.71 16.62 -21.43
C LEU A 427 -15.54 15.09 -21.36
N ASP A 428 -15.45 14.40 -22.50
CA ASP A 428 -15.20 12.94 -22.55
C ASP A 428 -13.89 12.51 -21.87
N LYS A 429 -13.01 13.48 -21.57
CA LYS A 429 -11.75 13.25 -20.85
C LYS A 429 -11.85 13.46 -19.34
N VAL A 430 -12.94 14.08 -18.85
CA VAL A 430 -13.12 14.39 -17.43
C VAL A 430 -13.70 13.17 -16.71
N PRO A 431 -13.13 12.75 -15.57
CA PRO A 431 -13.73 11.72 -14.74
C PRO A 431 -15.19 12.05 -14.40
N ARG A 432 -16.09 11.08 -14.55
CA ARG A 432 -17.51 11.28 -14.29
C ARG A 432 -17.81 11.51 -12.80
N PHE A 433 -17.08 10.81 -11.93
CA PHE A 433 -17.27 10.83 -10.49
C PHE A 433 -16.00 11.28 -9.78
N PHE A 434 -16.18 12.13 -8.77
CA PHE A 434 -15.15 12.58 -7.86
C PHE A 434 -15.54 12.23 -6.43
N PHE A 435 -14.62 11.58 -5.72
CA PHE A 435 -14.72 11.30 -4.30
C PHE A 435 -14.07 12.42 -3.49
N LEU A 436 -14.72 12.78 -2.38
CA LEU A 436 -14.30 13.82 -1.43
C LEU A 436 -14.01 13.16 -0.07
N PRO A 437 -12.76 12.79 0.23
CA PRO A 437 -12.41 12.11 1.48
C PRO A 437 -12.84 12.89 2.74
N CYS A 438 -12.82 14.22 2.69
CA CYS A 438 -13.18 15.07 3.82
C CYS A 438 -14.68 15.08 4.17
N LEU A 439 -15.54 14.47 3.35
CA LEU A 439 -16.97 14.32 3.61
C LEU A 439 -17.33 12.92 4.12
N LEU A 440 -16.35 12.04 4.36
CA LEU A 440 -16.57 10.73 4.96
C LEU A 440 -17.18 10.88 6.36
N SER A 441 -18.09 9.96 6.69
CA SER A 441 -18.71 9.90 8.01
C SER A 441 -17.73 9.39 9.08
N ASP A 442 -17.95 9.83 10.32
CA ASP A 442 -17.17 9.41 11.50
C ASP A 442 -17.48 7.96 11.94
N VAL A 443 -18.52 7.35 11.37
CA VAL A 443 -18.97 6.00 11.75
C VAL A 443 -17.98 4.98 11.21
N THR A 444 -17.08 4.54 12.08
CA THR A 444 -16.19 3.41 11.78
C THR A 444 -17.01 2.12 11.94
N PRO A 445 -17.01 1.19 10.98
CA PRO A 445 -17.77 -0.05 11.11
C PRO A 445 -17.22 -0.86 12.28
N GLU A 446 -18.08 -1.10 13.27
CA GLU A 446 -17.78 -2.07 14.35
C GLU A 446 -17.55 -3.49 13.78
N HIS A 447 -18.00 -3.73 12.55
CA HIS A 447 -17.89 -5.00 11.82
C HIS A 447 -16.82 -4.99 10.71
N LEU A 448 -15.82 -4.10 10.73
CA LEU A 448 -14.65 -4.29 9.87
C LEU A 448 -14.02 -5.63 10.24
N MET A 449 -14.30 -6.66 9.44
CA MET A 449 -13.82 -8.03 9.63
C MET A 449 -12.33 -8.16 9.27
N TRP A 450 -11.51 -7.21 9.71
CA TRP A 450 -10.07 -7.35 9.64
C TRP A 450 -9.57 -8.11 10.85
N THR A 451 -8.71 -9.08 10.61
CA THR A 451 -7.97 -9.80 11.64
C THR A 451 -6.53 -9.95 11.16
N TYR A 452 -5.56 -9.83 12.06
CA TYR A 452 -4.17 -10.09 11.68
C TYR A 452 -3.88 -11.58 11.49
N LYS A 453 -4.75 -12.44 12.01
CA LYS A 453 -4.61 -13.89 11.93
C LYS A 453 -5.09 -14.39 10.58
N THR A 454 -4.23 -15.06 9.84
CA THR A 454 -4.59 -15.78 8.61
C THR A 454 -4.80 -17.26 8.89
N GLU A 455 -5.91 -17.82 8.44
CA GLU A 455 -6.13 -19.28 8.47
C GLU A 455 -5.39 -19.97 7.31
N GLU A 456 -5.15 -19.25 6.22
CA GLU A 456 -4.51 -19.73 5.01
C GLU A 456 -2.98 -19.67 5.14
N CYS A 457 -2.31 -20.83 5.13
CA CYS A 457 -0.86 -20.94 5.28
C CYS A 457 -0.04 -20.29 4.14
N TRP A 458 -0.64 -20.14 2.97
CA TRP A 458 -0.04 -19.49 1.80
C TRP A 458 -0.18 -17.97 1.84
N LYS A 459 -0.98 -17.42 2.76
CA LYS A 459 -1.04 -15.98 3.00
C LYS A 459 -0.13 -15.56 4.14
N VAL A 460 0.42 -14.36 4.01
CA VAL A 460 1.15 -13.67 5.07
C VAL A 460 0.52 -12.31 5.29
N THR A 461 0.50 -11.87 6.54
CA THR A 461 0.14 -10.50 6.91
C THR A 461 1.39 -9.72 7.27
N VAL A 462 1.67 -8.66 6.52
CA VAL A 462 2.73 -7.69 6.82
C VAL A 462 2.10 -6.44 7.41
N CYS A 463 2.84 -5.72 8.24
CA CYS A 463 2.34 -4.50 8.84
C CYS A 463 3.47 -3.50 9.09
N HIS A 464 3.19 -2.25 8.73
CA HIS A 464 3.98 -1.09 9.09
C HIS A 464 3.11 -0.20 9.97
N SER A 465 3.72 0.55 10.88
CA SER A 465 2.99 1.54 11.66
C SER A 465 3.75 2.85 11.80
N PHE A 466 3.00 3.93 11.91
CA PHE A 466 3.50 5.28 12.13
C PHE A 466 2.92 5.77 13.45
N LEU A 467 3.75 5.88 14.48
CA LEU A 467 3.36 6.39 15.80
C LEU A 467 3.41 7.92 15.78
N PHE A 468 2.39 8.59 16.33
CA PHE A 468 2.34 10.04 16.47
C PHE A 468 2.38 10.42 17.95
N PRO A 469 3.56 10.78 18.50
CA PRO A 469 3.70 11.15 19.91
C PRO A 469 2.87 12.38 20.29
N ASP A 470 2.87 13.40 19.42
CA ASP A 470 2.24 14.71 19.64
C ASP A 470 0.79 14.82 19.12
N GLY A 471 0.23 13.69 18.68
CA GLY A 471 -1.08 13.63 18.02
C GLY A 471 -1.02 13.79 16.50
N VAL A 472 -2.18 13.66 15.87
CA VAL A 472 -2.30 13.55 14.41
C VAL A 472 -2.68 14.88 13.77
N PRO A 473 -1.98 15.33 12.71
CA PRO A 473 -2.35 16.54 12.01
C PRO A 473 -3.76 16.43 11.40
N PRO A 474 -4.54 17.54 11.40
CA PRO A 474 -5.88 17.54 10.83
C PRO A 474 -5.82 17.29 9.32
N GLY A 475 -6.78 16.53 8.81
CA GLY A 475 -6.84 16.21 7.39
C GLY A 475 -5.87 15.10 6.93
N LEU A 476 -5.11 14.48 7.84
CA LEU A 476 -4.09 13.50 7.47
C LEU A 476 -4.68 12.31 6.72
N MET A 477 -5.72 11.69 7.26
CA MET A 477 -6.34 10.52 6.64
C MET A 477 -7.00 10.84 5.31
N GLU A 478 -7.56 12.04 5.18
CA GLU A 478 -8.15 12.56 3.95
C GLU A 478 -7.09 12.66 2.86
N ARG A 479 -5.91 13.23 3.18
CA ARG A 479 -4.78 13.32 2.24
C ARG A 479 -4.17 11.97 1.91
N ILE A 480 -4.01 11.10 2.90
CA ILE A 480 -3.51 9.73 2.66
C ILE A 480 -4.46 9.00 1.72
N THR A 481 -5.76 9.01 2.01
CA THR A 481 -6.76 8.32 1.18
C THR A 481 -6.74 8.87 -0.25
N ALA A 482 -6.66 10.20 -0.40
CA ALA A 482 -6.55 10.82 -1.72
C ALA A 482 -5.29 10.39 -2.47
N ALA A 483 -4.12 10.52 -1.85
CA ALA A 483 -2.83 10.17 -2.44
C ALA A 483 -2.77 8.68 -2.82
N VAL A 484 -3.25 7.80 -1.94
CA VAL A 484 -3.29 6.35 -2.16
C VAL A 484 -4.17 6.00 -3.35
N LEU A 485 -5.41 6.50 -3.39
CA LEU A 485 -6.32 6.20 -4.48
C LEU A 485 -5.81 6.79 -5.80
N SER A 486 -5.29 8.02 -5.81
CA SER A 486 -4.68 8.63 -6.99
C SER A 486 -3.50 7.82 -7.54
N ASP A 487 -2.62 7.33 -6.67
CA ASP A 487 -1.45 6.53 -7.08
C ASP A 487 -1.88 5.16 -7.60
N ILE A 488 -2.83 4.49 -6.94
CA ILE A 488 -3.35 3.19 -7.39
C ILE A 488 -4.05 3.32 -8.75
N TYR A 489 -4.93 4.30 -8.93
CA TYR A 489 -5.58 4.53 -10.23
C TYR A 489 -4.58 4.90 -11.33
N SER A 490 -3.50 5.61 -10.99
CA SER A 490 -2.43 5.90 -11.93
C SER A 490 -1.67 4.63 -12.34
N ALA A 491 -1.39 3.74 -11.37
CA ALA A 491 -0.73 2.47 -11.62
C ALA A 491 -1.58 1.55 -12.51
N THR A 492 -2.89 1.44 -12.26
CA THR A 492 -3.79 0.59 -13.05
C THR A 492 -4.03 1.11 -14.48
N ARG A 493 -3.92 2.43 -14.71
CA ARG A 493 -4.10 3.05 -16.03
C ARG A 493 -2.87 3.02 -16.92
N ASN A 494 -1.68 3.22 -16.36
CA ASN A 494 -0.44 3.34 -17.15
C ASN A 494 -0.06 2.07 -17.91
N GLU A 495 -0.54 0.91 -17.48
CA GLU A 495 -0.22 -0.38 -18.11
C GLU A 495 -0.95 -0.62 -19.44
N LYS A 496 -2.01 0.14 -19.74
CA LYS A 496 -2.79 -0.04 -20.99
C LYS A 496 -2.13 0.56 -22.25
N LYS A 497 -1.03 1.31 -22.11
CA LYS A 497 -0.45 2.12 -23.21
C LYS A 497 0.87 1.60 -23.81
N GLY A 498 1.36 0.42 -23.43
CA GLY A 498 2.61 -0.13 -23.98
C GLY A 498 2.49 -1.60 -24.39
N GLU A 499 2.83 -1.92 -25.64
CA GLU A 499 2.95 -3.26 -26.23
C GLU A 499 4.07 -4.10 -25.59
N ARG A 500 4.02 -4.33 -24.27
CA ARG A 500 4.87 -5.32 -23.60
C ARG A 500 4.01 -6.47 -23.13
N GLU A 501 3.96 -7.49 -23.96
CA GLU A 501 3.40 -8.80 -23.67
C GLU A 501 3.98 -9.33 -22.33
N ASN A 502 3.08 -9.75 -21.43
CA ASN A 502 3.34 -10.56 -20.23
C ASN A 502 3.70 -9.88 -18.89
N LYS A 503 3.41 -8.59 -18.65
CA LYS A 503 3.36 -8.10 -17.26
C LYS A 503 1.94 -8.23 -16.69
N GLU A 504 1.82 -8.95 -15.58
CA GLU A 504 0.58 -9.03 -14.80
C GLU A 504 0.09 -7.61 -14.49
N GLN A 505 -1.16 -7.30 -14.85
CA GLN A 505 -1.74 -5.98 -14.63
C GLN A 505 -2.34 -5.88 -13.24
N LEU A 506 -2.12 -4.75 -12.57
CA LEU A 506 -2.78 -4.44 -11.29
C LEU A 506 -4.22 -3.97 -11.55
N SER A 507 -5.20 -4.61 -10.94
CA SER A 507 -6.62 -4.22 -10.94
C SER A 507 -7.14 -3.95 -9.54
N ILE A 508 -8.14 -3.06 -9.45
CA ILE A 508 -8.83 -2.74 -8.20
C ILE A 508 -10.14 -3.54 -8.19
N ASN A 509 -10.32 -4.41 -7.20
CA ASN A 509 -11.55 -5.17 -7.05
C ASN A 509 -12.50 -4.45 -6.10
N ARG A 510 -11.98 -3.97 -4.96
CA ARG A 510 -12.80 -3.35 -3.91
C ARG A 510 -12.15 -2.13 -3.28
N ILE A 511 -12.95 -1.10 -3.03
CA ILE A 511 -12.57 0.09 -2.27
C ILE A 511 -13.59 0.31 -1.16
N LEU A 512 -13.15 0.34 0.09
CA LEU A 512 -13.96 0.73 1.24
C LEU A 512 -13.24 1.85 1.99
N CYS A 513 -13.87 3.02 2.17
CA CYS A 513 -13.26 4.12 2.92
C CYS A 513 -14.21 4.68 3.99
N TRP A 514 -13.64 5.02 5.13
CA TRP A 514 -14.21 5.74 6.27
C TRP A 514 -13.23 6.82 6.72
N ARG A 515 -13.66 7.70 7.62
CA ARG A 515 -12.83 8.83 8.03
C ARG A 515 -11.44 8.45 8.56
N THR A 516 -11.38 7.39 9.37
CA THR A 516 -10.15 6.95 10.03
C THR A 516 -9.56 5.68 9.41
N THR A 517 -10.19 5.11 8.39
CA THR A 517 -9.85 3.77 7.90
C THR A 517 -10.16 3.60 6.42
N PHE A 518 -9.32 2.89 5.67
CA PHE A 518 -9.71 2.34 4.37
C PHE A 518 -9.24 0.89 4.21
N LEU A 519 -10.00 0.12 3.43
CA LEU A 519 -9.67 -1.24 3.02
C LEU A 519 -9.73 -1.32 1.50
N LEU A 520 -8.65 -1.80 0.90
CA LEU A 520 -8.52 -2.02 -0.54
C LEU A 520 -8.34 -3.50 -0.81
N GLU A 521 -9.05 -4.03 -1.80
CA GLU A 521 -8.76 -5.35 -2.36
C GLU A 521 -8.28 -5.15 -3.80
N LEU A 522 -7.02 -5.49 -4.02
CA LEU A 522 -6.33 -5.37 -5.30
C LEU A 522 -5.99 -6.76 -5.83
N GLN A 523 -5.81 -6.86 -7.13
CA GLN A 523 -5.46 -8.11 -7.80
C GLN A 523 -4.31 -7.88 -8.78
N LEU A 524 -3.29 -8.75 -8.71
CA LEU A 524 -2.16 -8.77 -9.64
C LEU A 524 -2.08 -10.19 -10.23
N GLY A 525 -2.46 -10.33 -11.50
CA GLY A 525 -2.64 -11.64 -12.12
C GLY A 525 -3.74 -12.44 -11.40
N HIS A 526 -3.39 -13.60 -10.85
CA HIS A 526 -4.30 -14.43 -10.04
C HIS A 526 -4.19 -14.17 -8.53
N ASN A 527 -3.26 -13.30 -8.10
CA ASN A 527 -2.98 -13.06 -6.69
C ASN A 527 -3.81 -11.89 -6.16
N LYS A 528 -4.68 -12.18 -5.20
CA LYS A 528 -5.45 -11.16 -4.47
C LYS A 528 -4.64 -10.64 -3.27
N THR A 529 -4.65 -9.31 -3.11
CA THR A 529 -3.99 -8.58 -2.03
C THR A 529 -5.01 -7.70 -1.32
N GLU A 530 -5.11 -7.81 0.01
CA GLU A 530 -5.97 -7.00 0.85
C GLU A 530 -5.11 -6.01 1.64
N ILE A 531 -5.43 -4.72 1.61
CA ILE A 531 -4.65 -3.66 2.25
C ILE A 531 -5.56 -2.83 3.14
N LEU A 532 -5.32 -2.89 4.45
CA LEU A 532 -5.96 -2.07 5.45
C LEU A 532 -5.03 -0.91 5.84
N CYS A 533 -5.57 0.30 5.89
CA CYS A 533 -4.94 1.42 6.57
C CYS A 533 -5.91 1.95 7.64
N HIS A 534 -5.47 2.04 8.89
CA HIS A 534 -6.31 2.43 10.02
C HIS A 534 -5.57 3.38 10.96
N LEU A 535 -6.17 4.53 11.26
CA LEU A 535 -5.70 5.44 12.30
C LEU A 535 -6.29 5.01 13.64
N ALA A 536 -5.48 4.34 14.44
CA ALA A 536 -5.87 3.71 15.69
C ALA A 536 -5.54 4.58 16.91
N ASP A 537 -6.48 4.64 17.84
CA ASP A 537 -6.21 5.02 19.22
C ASP A 537 -5.65 3.82 19.99
N ARG A 538 -5.09 4.07 21.19
CA ARG A 538 -4.52 3.01 22.05
C ARG A 538 -5.49 1.86 22.32
N ASP A 539 -6.77 2.17 22.51
CA ASP A 539 -7.81 1.19 22.87
C ASP A 539 -8.40 0.44 21.67
N SER A 540 -7.98 0.77 20.43
CA SER A 540 -8.44 0.06 19.25
C SER A 540 -7.93 -1.38 19.26
N LYS A 541 -8.82 -2.34 18.97
CA LYS A 541 -8.48 -3.77 18.85
C LYS A 541 -7.50 -4.06 17.71
N LEU A 542 -7.42 -3.13 16.75
CA LEU A 542 -6.48 -3.21 15.64
C LEU A 542 -5.16 -2.49 15.96
N CYS A 543 -5.01 -1.89 17.15
CA CYS A 543 -3.82 -1.13 17.48
C CYS A 543 -2.62 -2.05 17.77
N VAL A 544 -1.65 -2.05 16.85
CA VAL A 544 -0.41 -2.81 17.00
C VAL A 544 0.52 -2.13 18.00
N ALA A 545 1.14 -2.90 18.90
CA ALA A 545 2.06 -2.42 19.93
C ALA A 545 1.48 -1.30 20.81
N SER A 546 0.16 -1.33 21.09
CA SER A 546 -0.53 -0.30 21.87
C SER A 546 -0.09 -0.21 23.33
N GLU A 547 0.59 -1.25 23.86
CA GLU A 547 1.20 -1.20 25.19
C GLU A 547 2.31 -0.15 25.30
N LYS A 548 2.99 0.16 24.19
CA LYS A 548 4.02 1.20 24.12
C LYS A 548 3.43 2.62 23.99
N MET A 549 2.12 2.76 23.81
CA MET A 549 1.46 4.05 23.60
C MET A 549 1.03 4.68 24.93
N THR A 550 1.32 5.96 25.10
CA THR A 550 0.75 6.76 26.20
C THR A 550 -0.59 7.36 25.80
N ALA A 551 -1.32 7.92 26.76
CA ALA A 551 -2.57 8.65 26.47
C ALA A 551 -2.30 9.80 25.49
N GLY A 552 -3.22 10.01 24.53
CA GLY A 552 -3.12 11.04 23.50
C GLY A 552 -2.32 10.65 22.25
N MET A 553 -1.46 9.62 22.33
CA MET A 553 -0.77 9.08 21.16
C MET A 553 -1.77 8.38 20.23
N LYS A 554 -1.55 8.52 18.93
CA LYS A 554 -2.26 7.76 17.90
C LYS A 554 -1.27 7.00 17.02
N ARG A 555 -1.71 5.91 16.41
CA ARG A 555 -0.87 5.10 15.53
C ARG A 555 -1.59 4.86 14.21
N LEU A 556 -0.99 5.26 13.10
CA LEU A 556 -1.46 4.87 11.77
C LEU A 556 -0.90 3.49 11.45
N ILE A 557 -1.76 2.58 11.05
CA ILE A 557 -1.44 1.16 10.85
C ILE A 557 -1.72 0.83 9.41
N LEU A 558 -0.68 0.42 8.69
CA LEU A 558 -0.79 -0.08 7.33
C LEU A 558 -0.52 -1.58 7.34
N SER A 559 -1.56 -2.39 7.16
CA SER A 559 -1.45 -3.84 7.12
C SER A 559 -1.87 -4.40 5.78
N GLY A 560 -1.11 -5.36 5.27
CA GLY A 560 -1.34 -6.00 3.99
C GLY A 560 -1.42 -7.50 4.18
N ARG A 561 -2.37 -8.15 3.52
CA ARG A 561 -2.50 -9.61 3.49
C ARG A 561 -2.47 -10.09 2.05
N GLY A 562 -1.60 -11.05 1.75
CA GLY A 562 -1.46 -11.59 0.41
C GLY A 562 -0.54 -12.80 0.37
N HIS A 563 -0.16 -13.24 -0.83
CA HIS A 563 0.62 -14.45 -1.05
C HIS A 563 2.03 -14.37 -0.41
N ARG A 564 2.44 -15.42 0.31
CA ARG A 564 3.69 -15.48 1.09
C ARG A 564 4.95 -15.69 0.24
N SER A 565 4.84 -16.31 -0.93
CA SER A 565 6.00 -16.70 -1.75
C SER A 565 6.94 -15.54 -2.11
N ASP A 566 8.22 -15.86 -2.28
CA ASP A 566 9.29 -14.93 -2.67
C ASP A 566 9.41 -13.71 -1.74
N GLY A 567 9.37 -13.93 -0.42
CA GLY A 567 9.48 -12.86 0.58
C GLY A 567 8.32 -11.86 0.53
N ALA A 568 7.09 -12.35 0.32
CA ALA A 568 5.88 -11.52 0.11
C ALA A 568 5.96 -10.56 -1.09
N ARG A 569 6.81 -10.84 -2.09
CA ARG A 569 6.95 -9.98 -3.29
C ARG A 569 5.63 -9.73 -3.99
N TYR A 570 4.74 -10.71 -4.08
CA TYR A 570 3.43 -10.55 -4.70
C TYR A 570 2.52 -9.61 -3.91
N LEU A 571 2.64 -9.57 -2.59
CA LEU A 571 1.92 -8.63 -1.73
C LEU A 571 2.45 -7.20 -1.93
N TYR A 572 3.77 -7.01 -1.92
CA TYR A 572 4.38 -5.69 -2.15
C TYR A 572 4.07 -5.15 -3.55
N ASN A 573 4.22 -5.98 -4.59
CA ASN A 573 3.90 -5.62 -5.97
C ASN A 573 2.39 -5.54 -6.22
N GLY A 574 1.58 -6.26 -5.44
CA GLY A 574 0.11 -6.25 -5.47
C GLY A 574 -0.51 -4.96 -4.91
N GLY A 575 0.27 -3.88 -4.81
CA GLY A 575 -0.17 -2.55 -4.43
C GLY A 575 0.21 -2.12 -3.02
N TYR A 576 0.63 -3.04 -2.13
CA TYR A 576 1.02 -2.67 -0.76
C TYR A 576 2.15 -1.63 -0.73
N PHE A 577 3.15 -1.79 -1.60
CA PHE A 577 4.25 -0.83 -1.70
C PHE A 577 3.80 0.54 -2.24
N ILE A 578 2.84 0.57 -3.16
CA ILE A 578 2.26 1.83 -3.68
C ILE A 578 1.59 2.59 -2.53
N VAL A 579 0.79 1.89 -1.72
CA VAL A 579 0.11 2.48 -0.55
C VAL A 579 1.13 2.99 0.47
N PHE A 580 2.14 2.19 0.79
CA PHE A 580 3.20 2.58 1.73
C PHE A 580 3.94 3.84 1.27
N ARG A 581 4.39 3.89 0.00
CA ARG A 581 5.07 5.08 -0.56
C ARG A 581 4.18 6.31 -0.62
N ALA A 582 2.88 6.14 -0.89
CA ALA A 582 1.92 7.24 -0.87
C ALA A 582 1.78 7.82 0.55
N ILE A 583 1.73 6.96 1.58
CA ILE A 583 1.73 7.39 2.99
C ILE A 583 3.02 8.15 3.30
N GLU A 584 4.19 7.59 3.02
CA GLU A 584 5.48 8.26 3.28
C GLU A 584 5.56 9.63 2.63
N ARG A 585 5.08 9.78 1.39
CA ARG A 585 5.02 11.07 0.69
C ARG A 585 4.17 12.08 1.44
N VAL A 586 2.95 11.69 1.84
CA VAL A 586 2.06 12.57 2.62
C VAL A 586 2.69 12.95 3.97
N MET A 587 3.31 12.00 4.64
CA MET A 587 4.01 12.22 5.91
C MET A 587 5.19 13.20 5.79
N TYR A 588 5.87 13.20 4.65
CA TYR A 588 6.96 14.13 4.35
C TYR A 588 6.46 15.55 4.09
N GLU A 589 5.28 15.70 3.46
CA GLU A 589 4.63 17.01 3.26
C GLU A 589 4.25 17.68 4.59
N TYR A 590 3.87 16.90 5.60
CA TYR A 590 3.64 17.38 6.97
C TYR A 590 4.95 17.58 7.75
N SER A 591 5.79 18.50 7.28
CA SER A 591 7.12 18.74 7.87
C SER A 591 7.13 19.20 9.34
N GLY A 592 6.00 19.69 9.86
CA GLY A 592 5.84 20.07 11.28
C GLY A 592 5.26 18.98 12.18
N CYS A 593 4.89 17.82 11.60
CA CYS A 593 4.36 16.68 12.34
C CYS A 593 5.52 15.80 12.83
N GLU A 594 5.38 15.24 14.02
CA GLU A 594 6.33 14.25 14.52
C GLU A 594 5.73 12.86 14.40
N TYR A 595 6.52 11.91 13.88
CA TYR A 595 6.14 10.51 13.87
C TYR A 595 7.36 9.59 13.86
N GLU A 596 7.15 8.35 14.27
CA GLU A 596 8.11 7.25 14.23
C GLU A 596 7.58 6.14 13.34
N THR A 597 8.42 5.55 12.49
CA THR A 597 8.04 4.46 11.58
C THR A 597 8.59 3.15 12.10
N ASP A 598 7.70 2.18 12.25
CA ASP A 598 7.99 0.86 12.77
C ASP A 598 7.62 -0.22 11.75
N GLY A 599 8.47 -1.23 11.61
CA GLY A 599 8.09 -2.51 11.01
C GLY A 599 7.62 -3.49 12.08
N VAL A 600 6.52 -4.20 11.84
CA VAL A 600 5.92 -5.11 12.82
C VAL A 600 6.26 -6.56 12.49
N CYS A 601 6.58 -7.36 13.51
CA CYS A 601 6.88 -8.78 13.35
C CYS A 601 5.66 -9.58 12.83
N PRO A 602 5.69 -10.13 11.60
CA PRO A 602 4.58 -10.91 11.03
C PRO A 602 4.17 -12.12 11.89
N ASP A 603 5.16 -12.81 12.46
CA ASP A 603 4.90 -13.97 13.31
C ASP A 603 4.26 -13.59 14.65
N CYS A 604 4.59 -12.41 15.20
CA CYS A 604 3.91 -11.90 16.40
C CYS A 604 2.46 -11.54 16.09
N LEU A 605 2.20 -10.89 14.95
CA LEU A 605 0.84 -10.57 14.50
C LEU A 605 -0.05 -11.82 14.36
N GLN A 606 0.54 -12.92 13.91
CA GLN A 606 -0.17 -14.19 13.74
C GLN A 606 -0.48 -14.88 15.08
N LYS A 607 0.43 -14.80 16.05
CA LYS A 607 0.36 -15.62 17.29
C LYS A 607 -0.13 -14.87 18.52
N ASN A 608 0.18 -13.59 18.64
CA ASN A 608 -0.03 -12.79 19.86
C ASN A 608 -1.21 -11.82 19.70
N ASN A 609 -1.57 -11.14 20.79
CA ASN A 609 -2.48 -10.01 20.73
C ASN A 609 -1.80 -8.84 19.98
N PRO A 610 -2.51 -8.11 19.10
CA PRO A 610 -1.97 -6.90 18.46
C PRO A 610 -1.31 -5.92 19.44
N SER A 611 -1.81 -5.79 20.67
CA SER A 611 -1.23 -4.88 21.68
C SER A 611 0.21 -5.24 22.10
N GLU A 612 0.56 -6.52 22.04
CA GLU A 612 1.81 -7.12 22.56
C GLU A 612 2.84 -7.44 21.45
N VAL A 613 2.56 -7.06 20.20
CA VAL A 613 3.44 -7.41 19.09
C VAL A 613 4.75 -6.63 19.14
N HIS A 614 5.84 -7.32 18.79
CA HIS A 614 7.15 -6.68 18.65
C HIS A 614 7.21 -5.81 17.40
N THR A 615 7.83 -4.64 17.56
CA THR A 615 8.13 -3.68 16.50
C THR A 615 9.62 -3.40 16.45
N TRP A 616 10.16 -3.20 15.25
CA TRP A 616 11.51 -2.68 15.02
C TRP A 616 11.41 -1.26 14.48
N ASP A 617 12.29 -0.38 14.96
CA ASP A 617 12.43 0.95 14.36
C ASP A 617 12.90 0.80 12.91
N TRP A 618 12.44 1.67 12.02
CA TRP A 618 12.78 1.57 10.61
C TRP A 618 14.29 1.66 10.36
N ASN A 619 15.05 2.43 11.13
CA ASN A 619 16.51 2.50 10.97
C ASN A 619 17.21 1.19 11.36
N GLU A 620 16.67 0.44 12.34
CA GLU A 620 17.18 -0.90 12.67
C GLU A 620 17.00 -1.85 11.48
N LEU A 621 15.85 -1.76 10.81
CA LEU A 621 15.55 -2.54 9.61
C LEU A 621 16.44 -2.14 8.43
N GLU A 622 16.70 -0.85 8.24
CA GLU A 622 17.63 -0.35 7.22
C GLU A 622 19.07 -0.75 7.50
N ALA A 623 19.51 -0.73 8.76
CA ALA A 623 20.84 -1.20 9.16
C ALA A 623 20.99 -2.71 8.90
N ALA A 624 20.01 -3.51 9.29
CA ALA A 624 19.97 -4.94 8.95
C ALA A 624 19.94 -5.16 7.43
N ALA A 625 19.28 -4.27 6.68
CA ALA A 625 19.29 -4.30 5.21
C ALA A 625 20.69 -4.06 4.65
N TYR A 626 21.35 -2.99 5.11
CA TYR A 626 22.68 -2.58 4.72
C TYR A 626 23.75 -3.63 5.05
N ASN A 627 23.64 -4.26 6.22
CA ASN A 627 24.54 -5.32 6.68
C ASN A 627 24.35 -6.66 5.93
N GLY A 628 23.37 -6.74 5.03
CA GLY A 628 23.10 -7.96 4.27
C GLY A 628 22.46 -9.08 5.10
N GLU A 629 21.87 -8.77 6.26
CA GLU A 629 21.22 -9.77 7.11
C GLU A 629 20.00 -10.34 6.40
N LYS A 630 19.90 -11.68 6.31
CA LYS A 630 18.76 -12.35 5.67
C LYS A 630 17.55 -12.44 6.59
N GLN A 631 17.79 -12.54 7.90
CA GLN A 631 16.76 -12.71 8.91
C GLN A 631 17.01 -11.76 10.07
N ILE A 632 15.92 -11.26 10.64
CA ILE A 632 15.91 -10.45 11.85
C ILE A 632 15.20 -11.20 12.97
N ARG A 633 15.61 -10.98 14.22
CA ARG A 633 14.99 -11.63 15.39
C ARG A 633 14.15 -10.61 16.16
N CYS A 634 12.93 -11.00 16.57
CA CYS A 634 12.10 -10.18 17.44
C CYS A 634 12.31 -10.54 18.92
N ASN A 635 11.84 -9.68 19.84
CA ASN A 635 11.99 -9.94 21.29
C ASN A 635 11.24 -11.19 21.77
N ASN A 636 10.22 -11.64 21.01
CA ASN A 636 9.50 -12.88 21.28
C ASN A 636 10.19 -14.12 20.68
N GLY A 637 11.42 -13.98 20.16
CA GLY A 637 12.24 -15.09 19.66
C GLY A 637 11.95 -15.54 18.23
N HIS A 638 11.00 -14.92 17.52
CA HIS A 638 10.73 -15.24 16.12
C HIS A 638 11.90 -14.82 15.22
N LYS A 639 12.27 -15.68 14.27
CA LYS A 639 13.23 -15.39 13.20
C LYS A 639 12.44 -15.09 11.94
N VAL A 640 12.43 -13.82 11.54
CA VAL A 640 11.63 -13.33 10.42
C VAL A 640 12.55 -13.04 9.26
N ASP A 641 12.17 -13.47 8.05
CA ASP A 641 12.83 -13.03 6.83
C ASP A 641 12.69 -11.52 6.69
N LYS A 642 13.83 -10.81 6.60
CA LYS A 642 13.87 -9.35 6.51
C LYS A 642 13.00 -8.83 5.36
N LEU A 643 12.96 -9.53 4.23
CA LEU A 643 12.21 -9.12 3.05
C LEU A 643 10.70 -9.09 3.28
N LEU A 644 10.18 -9.89 4.22
CA LEU A 644 8.77 -9.82 4.60
C LEU A 644 8.42 -8.47 5.24
N VAL A 645 9.37 -7.86 5.96
CA VAL A 645 9.16 -6.60 6.69
C VAL A 645 9.57 -5.40 5.84
N THR A 646 10.72 -5.43 5.19
CA THR A 646 11.24 -4.27 4.43
C THR A 646 10.77 -4.23 2.98
N GLY A 647 10.22 -5.33 2.48
CA GLY A 647 9.96 -5.54 1.05
C GLY A 647 11.23 -5.69 0.21
N ASN A 648 11.03 -6.04 -1.07
CA ASN A 648 12.08 -6.11 -2.09
C ASN A 648 12.34 -4.71 -2.68
N SER A 649 12.82 -3.77 -1.86
CA SER A 649 13.24 -2.48 -2.41
C SER A 649 14.52 -2.66 -3.22
N LYS A 650 14.42 -2.44 -4.54
CA LYS A 650 15.57 -2.38 -5.46
C LYS A 650 16.51 -1.21 -5.18
N ASP A 651 16.12 -0.34 -4.24
CA ASP A 651 16.87 0.87 -3.88
C ASP A 651 18.09 0.55 -2.99
N TYR A 652 18.17 -0.66 -2.41
CA TYR A 652 19.39 -1.09 -1.75
C TYR A 652 20.37 -1.61 -2.78
N PRO A 653 21.60 -1.05 -2.86
CA PRO A 653 22.63 -1.61 -3.71
C PRO A 653 22.84 -3.05 -3.27
N GLN A 654 22.39 -3.99 -4.12
CA GLN A 654 22.79 -5.37 -3.97
C GLN A 654 24.31 -5.37 -4.17
N LEU A 655 25.06 -5.43 -3.07
CA LEU A 655 26.44 -5.89 -3.12
C LEU A 655 26.34 -7.23 -3.86
N GLU A 656 26.84 -7.26 -5.10
CA GLU A 656 27.04 -8.49 -5.85
C GLU A 656 27.91 -9.36 -4.96
N GLN A 657 27.27 -10.27 -4.21
CA GLN A 657 27.95 -11.22 -3.38
C GLN A 657 28.64 -12.18 -4.34
N SER A 658 29.90 -11.87 -4.64
CA SER A 658 30.86 -12.86 -5.09
C SER A 658 30.72 -14.07 -4.18
N SER A 659 30.37 -15.20 -4.77
CA SER A 659 30.24 -16.50 -4.12
C SER A 659 31.55 -16.90 -3.45
N HIS A 660 31.77 -16.44 -2.23
CA HIS A 660 32.75 -17.01 -1.32
C HIS A 660 31.96 -17.84 -0.31
N GLU A 661 32.14 -19.15 -0.43
CA GLU A 661 31.67 -20.16 0.49
C GLU A 661 32.21 -19.86 1.90
N VAL A 662 31.37 -19.26 2.74
CA VAL A 662 31.59 -19.24 4.19
C VAL A 662 31.08 -20.58 4.70
N SER A 663 32.02 -21.37 5.21
CA SER A 663 31.77 -22.67 5.82
C SER A 663 31.05 -22.48 7.16
N ASP A 664 29.73 -22.68 7.16
CA ASP A 664 28.92 -22.71 8.37
C ASP A 664 29.20 -23.97 9.19
N LEU A 665 29.60 -23.76 10.45
CA LEU A 665 29.83 -24.75 11.50
C LEU A 665 28.53 -25.29 12.13
N SER A 666 27.51 -25.60 11.33
CA SER A 666 26.36 -26.39 11.78
C SER A 666 26.28 -27.67 10.96
N GLY A 667 26.55 -28.82 11.60
CA GLY A 667 26.58 -30.15 10.98
C GLY A 667 25.26 -30.67 10.41
N SER A 668 24.32 -29.80 10.03
CA SER A 668 23.10 -30.16 9.31
C SER A 668 23.43 -30.32 7.82
N LYS A 669 23.20 -31.52 7.28
CA LYS A 669 23.29 -31.79 5.84
C LYS A 669 22.38 -30.81 5.07
N PRO A 670 22.82 -30.28 3.91
CA PRO A 670 22.06 -29.27 3.17
C PRO A 670 20.69 -29.79 2.72
N THR A 671 19.64 -29.02 2.99
CA THR A 671 18.26 -29.32 2.57
C THR A 671 18.14 -29.22 1.05
N LYS A 672 17.62 -30.27 0.41
CA LYS A 672 17.43 -30.32 -1.04
C LYS A 672 16.30 -29.40 -1.50
N ALA A 673 16.49 -28.63 -2.57
CA ALA A 673 15.50 -27.67 -3.04
C ALA A 673 14.23 -28.36 -3.58
N VAL A 674 13.05 -27.81 -3.28
CA VAL A 674 11.74 -28.36 -3.72
C VAL A 674 11.65 -28.44 -5.25
N MET A 675 12.18 -27.44 -5.94
CA MET A 675 12.17 -27.39 -7.41
C MET A 675 12.94 -28.55 -8.06
N ASP A 676 13.93 -29.10 -7.35
CA ASP A 676 14.62 -30.30 -7.81
C ASP A 676 13.76 -31.55 -7.66
N LEU A 677 12.84 -31.58 -6.70
CA LEU A 677 12.02 -32.75 -6.39
C LEU A 677 10.74 -32.77 -7.22
N ILE A 678 10.13 -31.61 -7.48
CA ILE A 678 8.80 -31.50 -8.10
C ILE A 678 8.71 -32.14 -9.49
N ARG A 679 9.82 -32.27 -10.21
CA ARG A 679 9.89 -32.98 -11.51
C ARG A 679 9.74 -34.49 -11.42
N GLY A 680 9.84 -35.08 -10.24
CA GLY A 680 9.55 -36.49 -10.00
C GLY A 680 8.13 -36.76 -9.50
N VAL A 681 7.36 -35.69 -9.26
CA VAL A 681 5.95 -35.74 -8.86
C VAL A 681 5.10 -35.69 -10.14
N VAL A 682 3.98 -36.41 -10.14
CA VAL A 682 3.06 -36.52 -11.28
C VAL A 682 1.63 -36.26 -10.83
N LEU A 683 0.83 -35.68 -11.72
CA LEU A 683 -0.61 -35.55 -11.55
C LEU A 683 -1.24 -36.87 -11.99
N VAL A 684 -2.05 -37.48 -11.15
CA VAL A 684 -2.69 -38.78 -11.42
C VAL A 684 -4.18 -38.55 -11.54
N GLY A 685 -4.73 -38.79 -12.73
CA GLY A 685 -6.17 -38.68 -13.00
C GLY A 685 -6.80 -40.04 -13.26
N LEU A 686 -8.01 -40.26 -12.74
CA LEU A 686 -8.91 -41.32 -13.16
C LEU A 686 -9.68 -40.83 -14.38
N TRP A 687 -9.40 -41.41 -15.54
CA TRP A 687 -10.10 -41.15 -16.78
C TRP A 687 -11.27 -42.12 -16.92
N ASP A 688 -12.48 -41.61 -17.15
CA ASP A 688 -13.65 -42.40 -17.52
C ASP A 688 -13.86 -42.34 -19.04
N ALA A 689 -13.78 -43.49 -19.72
CA ALA A 689 -13.97 -43.56 -21.16
C ALA A 689 -15.40 -43.21 -21.59
N ASP A 690 -16.40 -43.49 -20.74
CA ASP A 690 -17.80 -43.24 -21.07
C ASP A 690 -18.14 -41.75 -20.94
N ALA A 691 -17.62 -41.10 -19.89
CA ALA A 691 -17.75 -39.65 -19.70
C ALA A 691 -16.76 -38.82 -20.54
N ASN A 692 -15.72 -39.46 -21.12
CA ASN A 692 -14.64 -38.81 -21.85
C ASN A 692 -13.99 -37.66 -21.06
N ALA A 693 -13.76 -37.88 -19.77
CA ALA A 693 -13.27 -36.87 -18.84
C ALA A 693 -12.44 -37.46 -17.69
N VAL A 694 -11.64 -36.61 -17.03
CA VAL A 694 -11.01 -36.94 -15.75
C VAL A 694 -12.04 -36.71 -14.66
N ILE A 695 -12.40 -37.77 -13.93
CA ILE A 695 -13.46 -37.74 -12.91
C ILE A 695 -12.92 -37.67 -11.48
N ALA A 696 -11.66 -38.06 -11.28
CA ALA A 696 -10.95 -37.90 -10.02
C ALA A 696 -9.48 -37.58 -10.30
N ALA A 697 -8.85 -36.78 -9.44
CA ALA A 697 -7.46 -36.41 -9.56
C ALA A 697 -6.76 -36.36 -8.20
N GLY A 698 -5.52 -36.83 -8.21
CA GLY A 698 -4.60 -36.79 -7.09
C GLY A 698 -3.17 -36.62 -7.57
N SER A 699 -2.23 -36.89 -6.68
CA SER A 699 -0.80 -36.78 -6.89
C SER A 699 -0.16 -38.15 -6.79
N GLY A 700 0.96 -38.32 -7.46
CA GLY A 700 1.82 -39.49 -7.30
C GLY A 700 3.27 -39.11 -7.55
N PHE A 701 4.16 -40.10 -7.53
CA PHE A 701 5.55 -39.86 -7.93
C PHE A 701 6.16 -41.07 -8.64
N VAL A 702 7.12 -40.78 -9.51
CA VAL A 702 7.85 -41.83 -10.24
C VAL A 702 8.82 -42.51 -9.27
N VAL A 703 8.65 -43.81 -9.08
CA VAL A 703 9.51 -44.62 -8.19
C VAL A 703 10.51 -45.46 -8.98
N ASP A 704 10.15 -45.91 -10.19
CA ASP A 704 11.07 -46.57 -11.13
C ASP A 704 10.91 -45.99 -12.53
N LYS A 705 11.82 -45.10 -12.90
CA LYS A 705 11.85 -44.45 -14.23
C LYS A 705 12.14 -45.40 -15.39
N ASN A 706 12.76 -46.56 -15.15
CA ASN A 706 13.11 -47.51 -16.23
C ASN A 706 11.93 -48.40 -16.61
N ARG A 707 11.00 -48.61 -15.67
CA ARG A 707 9.79 -49.42 -15.84
C ARG A 707 8.52 -48.58 -15.89
N GLY A 708 8.64 -47.26 -15.71
CA GLY A 708 7.50 -46.34 -15.69
C GLY A 708 6.55 -46.58 -14.51
N LEU A 709 7.09 -46.96 -13.35
CA LEU A 709 6.29 -47.25 -12.15
C LEU A 709 6.09 -45.98 -11.32
N ILE A 710 4.85 -45.75 -10.94
CA ILE A 710 4.38 -44.63 -10.12
C ILE A 710 3.69 -45.17 -8.87
N VAL A 711 3.95 -44.55 -7.73
CA VAL A 711 3.20 -44.78 -6.48
C VAL A 711 2.19 -43.64 -6.33
N THR A 712 0.95 -43.98 -5.99
CA THR A 712 -0.15 -43.04 -5.72
C THR A 712 -1.09 -43.62 -4.67
N ALA A 713 -2.00 -42.81 -4.13
CA ALA A 713 -3.03 -43.29 -3.20
C ALA A 713 -4.06 -44.17 -3.93
N SER A 714 -4.53 -45.22 -3.27
CA SER A 714 -5.55 -46.12 -3.82
C SER A 714 -6.88 -45.42 -3.94
N HIS A 715 -7.29 -44.62 -2.95
CA HIS A 715 -8.59 -43.93 -2.99
C HIS A 715 -8.77 -42.97 -4.18
N THR A 716 -7.68 -42.56 -4.85
CA THR A 716 -7.74 -41.76 -6.07
C THR A 716 -8.23 -42.56 -7.29
N LEU A 717 -8.03 -43.88 -7.28
CA LEU A 717 -8.29 -44.77 -8.43
C LEU A 717 -9.24 -45.93 -8.11
N MET A 718 -9.62 -46.13 -6.85
CA MET A 718 -10.54 -47.19 -6.42
C MET A 718 -11.28 -46.77 -5.15
N ASN A 719 -12.52 -47.24 -4.98
CA ASN A 719 -13.26 -47.03 -3.75
C ASN A 719 -12.72 -47.93 -2.62
N ILE A 720 -12.07 -47.31 -1.63
CA ILE A 720 -11.51 -48.01 -0.45
C ILE A 720 -12.27 -47.71 0.85
N ASP A 721 -13.22 -46.78 0.82
CA ASP A 721 -13.97 -46.35 1.99
C ASP A 721 -15.24 -47.17 2.20
N GLY A 722 -15.80 -47.71 1.12
CA GLY A 722 -16.98 -48.58 1.16
C GLY A 722 -18.32 -47.85 1.35
N TYR A 723 -18.31 -46.51 1.33
CA TYR A 723 -19.52 -45.68 1.50
C TYR A 723 -20.12 -45.17 0.17
N GLU A 724 -19.40 -45.29 -0.94
CA GLU A 724 -19.86 -44.79 -2.24
C GLU A 724 -20.77 -45.77 -2.98
N LYS A 725 -21.48 -45.27 -4.00
CA LYS A 725 -22.31 -46.06 -4.94
C LYS A 725 -21.49 -47.00 -5.84
N THR A 726 -20.16 -46.96 -5.74
CA THR A 726 -19.21 -47.70 -6.56
C THR A 726 -18.76 -48.97 -5.82
N PRO A 727 -18.48 -50.09 -6.51
CA PRO A 727 -18.08 -51.32 -5.84
C PRO A 727 -16.74 -51.17 -5.09
N TYR A 728 -16.71 -51.64 -3.85
CA TYR A 728 -15.50 -51.62 -3.01
C TYR A 728 -14.35 -52.40 -3.65
N GLY A 729 -13.14 -51.82 -3.66
CA GLY A 729 -11.91 -52.48 -4.10
C GLY A 729 -11.80 -52.73 -5.61
N THR A 730 -12.83 -52.41 -6.39
CA THR A 730 -12.82 -52.54 -7.85
C THR A 730 -11.95 -51.45 -8.46
N ASN A 731 -11.09 -51.84 -9.41
CA ASN A 731 -10.24 -50.90 -10.13
C ASN A 731 -11.09 -49.83 -10.82
N TYR A 732 -10.58 -48.60 -10.86
CA TYR A 732 -11.19 -47.47 -11.57
C TYR A 732 -12.60 -47.14 -11.06
N HIS A 733 -12.90 -47.38 -9.77
CA HIS A 733 -14.23 -47.27 -9.18
C HIS A 733 -15.34 -48.05 -9.93
N GLY A 734 -14.96 -49.07 -10.72
CA GLY A 734 -15.87 -49.83 -11.57
C GLY A 734 -16.24 -49.18 -12.90
N TYR A 735 -15.70 -48.00 -13.22
CA TYR A 735 -15.84 -47.38 -14.54
C TYR A 735 -15.02 -48.13 -15.59
N ASN A 736 -15.34 -47.90 -16.87
CA ASN A 736 -14.48 -48.27 -17.99
C ASN A 736 -13.28 -47.30 -18.06
N GLY A 737 -12.46 -47.33 -17.02
CA GLY A 737 -11.48 -46.28 -16.75
C GLY A 737 -10.04 -46.65 -17.06
N ARG A 738 -9.22 -45.62 -17.25
CA ARG A 738 -7.74 -45.70 -17.34
C ARG A 738 -7.12 -44.68 -16.41
N VAL A 739 -5.83 -44.85 -16.10
CA VAL A 739 -5.08 -43.80 -15.39
C VAL A 739 -4.48 -42.86 -16.43
N VAL A 740 -4.76 -41.56 -16.34
CA VAL A 740 -4.08 -40.53 -17.12
C VAL A 740 -3.06 -39.82 -16.24
N ILE A 741 -1.86 -39.57 -16.76
CA ILE A 741 -0.72 -39.10 -15.98
C ILE A 741 -0.20 -37.78 -16.57
N GLY A 742 -0.25 -36.75 -15.73
CA GLY A 742 0.30 -35.43 -15.99
C GLY A 742 1.74 -35.30 -15.50
N VAL A 743 2.61 -34.74 -16.34
CA VAL A 743 4.02 -34.49 -16.01
C VAL A 743 4.41 -33.05 -16.34
N ILE A 744 5.38 -32.50 -15.61
CA ILE A 744 5.92 -31.18 -15.91
C ILE A 744 6.76 -31.27 -17.20
N PRO A 745 6.43 -30.51 -18.26
CA PRO A 745 7.12 -30.59 -19.54
C PRO A 745 8.56 -30.10 -19.45
N ARG A 746 9.42 -30.65 -20.31
CA ARG A 746 10.82 -30.24 -20.43
C ARG A 746 10.97 -29.32 -21.63
N SER A 747 10.95 -28.02 -21.43
CA SER A 747 11.32 -27.08 -22.50
C SER A 747 12.80 -27.25 -22.86
N LYS A 748 13.12 -27.52 -24.13
CA LYS A 748 14.49 -27.36 -24.63
C LYS A 748 14.72 -25.87 -24.91
N GLY A 749 15.63 -25.22 -24.17
CA GLY A 749 16.14 -23.89 -24.51
C GLY A 749 15.46 -22.68 -23.86
N GLU A 750 14.53 -22.84 -22.91
CA GLU A 750 13.95 -21.71 -22.18
C GLU A 750 14.66 -21.48 -20.83
N THR A 751 15.08 -20.24 -20.58
CA THR A 751 15.65 -19.74 -19.32
C THR A 751 14.63 -19.64 -18.18
N ASN A 752 13.36 -19.99 -18.41
CA ASN A 752 12.31 -19.99 -17.39
C ASN A 752 12.34 -21.29 -16.57
N VAL A 753 13.20 -21.32 -15.56
CA VAL A 753 13.39 -22.41 -14.58
C VAL A 753 12.13 -22.67 -13.72
N HIS A 754 11.04 -21.92 -13.90
CA HIS A 754 9.90 -21.87 -12.97
C HIS A 754 8.57 -22.47 -13.47
N LYS A 755 8.50 -23.17 -14.61
CA LYS A 755 7.24 -23.86 -15.02
C LYS A 755 6.98 -25.06 -14.10
N THR A 756 5.96 -24.97 -13.24
CA THR A 756 5.49 -26.03 -12.33
C THR A 756 4.17 -26.69 -12.77
N THR A 757 3.62 -26.28 -13.92
CA THR A 757 2.34 -26.79 -14.44
C THR A 757 2.54 -28.13 -15.18
N ALA A 758 1.75 -29.15 -14.82
CA ALA A 758 1.72 -30.44 -15.48
C ALA A 758 0.89 -30.42 -16.78
N VAL A 759 1.26 -31.28 -17.73
CA VAL A 759 0.48 -31.59 -18.92
C VAL A 759 0.28 -33.10 -18.99
N PHE A 760 -0.90 -33.54 -19.40
CA PHE A 760 -1.20 -34.96 -19.59
C PHE A 760 -0.41 -35.50 -20.77
N ARG A 761 0.37 -36.55 -20.51
CA ARG A 761 1.28 -37.13 -21.50
C ARG A 761 1.19 -38.65 -21.57
N TYR A 762 0.79 -39.33 -20.50
CA TYR A 762 0.80 -40.79 -20.48
C TYR A 762 -0.54 -41.35 -20.04
N PHE A 763 -0.83 -42.56 -20.52
CA PHE A 763 -1.78 -43.43 -19.85
C PHE A 763 -1.04 -44.54 -19.10
N GLY A 764 -1.68 -45.04 -18.05
CA GLY A 764 -1.19 -46.15 -17.26
C GLY A 764 -2.30 -47.04 -16.75
N GLU A 765 -1.88 -48.13 -16.10
CA GLU A 765 -2.76 -49.13 -15.50
C GLU A 765 -2.30 -49.50 -14.08
N ILE A 766 -3.24 -49.89 -13.24
CA ILE A 766 -2.95 -50.38 -11.90
C ILE A 766 -2.36 -51.79 -12.02
N VAL A 767 -1.09 -51.96 -11.66
CA VAL A 767 -0.40 -53.27 -11.76
C VAL A 767 -0.33 -54.00 -10.42
N THR A 768 -0.42 -53.28 -9.30
CA THR A 768 -0.42 -53.86 -7.95
C THR A 768 -1.18 -52.96 -6.99
N LYS A 769 -1.98 -53.57 -6.11
CA LYS A 769 -2.75 -52.97 -5.02
C LYS A 769 -2.77 -53.95 -3.84
N ASP A 770 -3.37 -53.57 -2.73
CA ASP A 770 -3.51 -54.44 -1.56
C ASP A 770 -4.40 -55.66 -1.86
N GLU A 771 -3.89 -56.86 -1.57
CA GLU A 771 -4.53 -58.15 -1.84
C GLU A 771 -5.72 -58.40 -0.91
N ASN A 772 -5.68 -57.83 0.30
CA ASN A 772 -6.77 -57.98 1.28
C ASN A 772 -8.07 -57.32 0.82
N MET A 773 -7.99 -56.39 -0.13
CA MET A 773 -9.17 -55.75 -0.69
C MET A 773 -10.06 -56.75 -1.43
N GLU A 774 -9.45 -57.72 -2.12
CA GLU A 774 -10.17 -58.74 -2.89
C GLU A 774 -10.51 -59.97 -2.04
N GLU A 775 -9.58 -60.39 -1.16
CA GLU A 775 -9.75 -61.61 -0.36
C GLU A 775 -10.64 -61.42 0.88
N HIS A 776 -10.54 -60.26 1.53
CA HIS A 776 -11.12 -60.02 2.86
C HIS A 776 -12.05 -58.80 2.89
N GLY A 777 -12.17 -58.05 1.79
CA GLY A 777 -12.97 -56.82 1.73
C GLY A 777 -12.43 -55.71 2.65
N VAL A 778 -11.13 -55.72 2.93
CA VAL A 778 -10.46 -54.74 3.82
C VAL A 778 -9.19 -54.22 3.14
N CYS A 779 -8.96 -52.92 3.23
CA CYS A 779 -7.76 -52.26 2.71
C CYS A 779 -6.88 -51.88 3.90
N HIS A 780 -5.68 -52.42 3.94
CA HIS A 780 -4.65 -52.09 4.92
C HIS A 780 -3.66 -51.05 4.39
N VAL A 781 -3.49 -50.96 3.08
CA VAL A 781 -2.54 -50.04 2.44
C VAL A 781 -3.24 -49.15 1.42
N ASP A 782 -3.45 -47.87 1.74
CA ASP A 782 -3.94 -46.85 0.80
C ASP A 782 -2.83 -46.40 -0.16
N ALA A 783 -2.30 -47.35 -0.91
CA ALA A 783 -1.34 -47.12 -1.98
C ALA A 783 -1.52 -48.16 -3.09
N CYS A 784 -1.31 -47.74 -4.33
CA CYS A 784 -1.24 -48.64 -5.46
C CYS A 784 -0.09 -48.27 -6.40
N ILE A 785 0.34 -49.24 -7.20
CA ILE A 785 1.39 -49.09 -8.20
C ILE A 785 0.75 -48.98 -9.57
N VAL A 786 1.00 -47.85 -10.24
CA VAL A 786 0.58 -47.60 -11.61
C VAL A 786 1.78 -47.77 -12.54
N ARG A 787 1.57 -48.47 -13.65
CA ARG A 787 2.56 -48.60 -14.72
C ARG A 787 2.13 -47.77 -15.92
N ILE A 788 3.02 -46.92 -16.41
CA ILE A 788 2.84 -46.24 -17.70
C ILE A 788 2.83 -47.27 -18.83
N THR A 789 1.78 -47.28 -19.63
CA THR A 789 1.60 -48.22 -20.76
C THR A 789 1.78 -47.54 -22.11
N THR A 790 1.30 -46.31 -22.25
CA THR A 790 1.36 -45.56 -23.52
C THR A 790 1.67 -44.08 -23.28
N ARG A 791 2.20 -43.45 -24.33
CA ARG A 791 2.44 -42.01 -24.41
C ARG A 791 1.51 -41.37 -25.44
N ILE A 792 0.88 -40.28 -25.07
CA ILE A 792 0.08 -39.42 -25.94
C ILE A 792 1.03 -38.65 -26.87
N GLU A 793 0.74 -38.63 -28.18
CA GLU A 793 1.60 -37.99 -29.17
C GLU A 793 1.81 -36.49 -28.90
N ARG A 794 0.74 -35.78 -28.54
CA ARG A 794 0.77 -34.36 -28.16
C ARG A 794 0.32 -34.20 -26.72
N ASP A 795 1.08 -33.43 -25.96
CA ASP A 795 0.72 -33.08 -24.58
C ASP A 795 -0.66 -32.40 -24.54
N VAL A 796 -1.52 -32.87 -23.64
CA VAL A 796 -2.87 -32.31 -23.44
C VAL A 796 -2.86 -31.45 -22.18
N ASP A 797 -3.37 -30.23 -22.29
CA ASP A 797 -3.56 -29.30 -21.18
C ASP A 797 -5.03 -29.26 -20.73
N GLY A 798 -5.42 -28.20 -20.00
CA GLY A 798 -6.80 -28.05 -19.49
C GLY A 798 -7.20 -29.09 -18.45
N ASP A 799 -8.41 -29.63 -18.60
CA ASP A 799 -9.07 -30.65 -17.76
C ASP A 799 -8.81 -32.10 -18.23
N GLY A 800 -8.03 -32.27 -19.29
CA GLY A 800 -7.75 -33.57 -19.88
C GLY A 800 -8.77 -34.05 -20.92
N SER A 801 -9.83 -33.28 -21.22
CA SER A 801 -10.86 -33.61 -22.23
C SER A 801 -10.28 -33.97 -23.61
N GLY A 802 -9.09 -33.47 -23.95
CA GLY A 802 -8.38 -33.78 -25.19
C GLY A 802 -7.70 -35.15 -25.24
N CYS A 803 -7.65 -35.92 -24.16
CA CYS A 803 -6.82 -37.15 -24.09
C CYS A 803 -7.31 -38.27 -24.99
N ALA A 804 -8.62 -38.50 -25.13
CA ALA A 804 -9.16 -39.60 -25.94
C ALA A 804 -8.97 -39.43 -27.46
N GLY A 805 -8.78 -38.20 -27.94
CA GLY A 805 -8.63 -37.90 -29.36
C GLY A 805 -7.20 -38.01 -29.89
N GLN A 806 -6.24 -38.34 -29.02
CA GLN A 806 -4.82 -38.31 -29.37
C GLN A 806 -4.29 -39.71 -29.70
N PRO A 807 -3.46 -39.86 -30.75
CA PRO A 807 -2.74 -41.11 -31.01
C PRO A 807 -1.83 -41.51 -29.85
N GLU A 808 -1.81 -42.81 -29.55
CA GLU A 808 -1.01 -43.40 -28.46
C GLU A 808 0.21 -44.16 -29.00
N ILE A 809 1.37 -43.90 -28.40
CA ILE A 809 2.63 -44.59 -28.66
C ILE A 809 2.84 -45.62 -27.54
N LEU A 810 2.95 -46.89 -27.91
CA LEU A 810 3.13 -47.98 -26.95
C LEU A 810 4.51 -47.94 -26.29
N LEU A 811 4.56 -47.99 -24.96
CA LEU A 811 5.80 -47.98 -24.15
C LEU A 811 6.08 -49.39 -23.57
N ASN A 812 6.10 -50.40 -24.43
CA ASN A 812 6.14 -51.82 -24.05
C ASN A 812 7.53 -52.38 -23.68
N ASN A 813 8.60 -51.60 -23.79
CA ASN A 813 9.95 -52.08 -23.44
C ASN A 813 10.76 -51.04 -22.65
N LYS A 814 11.77 -51.54 -21.92
CA LYS A 814 12.61 -50.73 -21.02
C LYS A 814 13.46 -49.68 -21.76
N GLU A 815 13.80 -49.91 -23.03
CA GLU A 815 14.62 -48.97 -23.81
C GLU A 815 13.82 -47.74 -24.23
N VAL A 816 12.59 -47.95 -24.70
CA VAL A 816 11.64 -46.90 -25.05
C VAL A 816 11.27 -46.09 -23.80
N MET A 817 11.01 -46.75 -22.67
CA MET A 817 10.72 -46.07 -21.40
C MET A 817 11.91 -45.21 -20.90
N LYS A 818 13.15 -45.70 -21.04
CA LYS A 818 14.35 -44.89 -20.74
C LYS A 818 14.44 -43.62 -21.60
N GLY A 819 13.95 -43.67 -22.83
CA GLY A 819 13.85 -42.53 -23.76
C GLY A 819 12.99 -41.38 -23.23
N GLU A 820 12.00 -41.67 -22.38
CA GLU A 820 11.15 -40.67 -21.72
C GLU A 820 11.90 -39.87 -20.64
N LYS A 821 13.04 -40.39 -20.17
CA LYS A 821 13.94 -39.74 -19.22
C LYS A 821 13.26 -39.28 -17.93
N LEU A 822 12.22 -39.97 -17.43
CA LEU A 822 11.49 -39.59 -16.21
C LEU A 822 12.43 -39.41 -15.00
N LYS A 823 12.08 -38.51 -14.07
CA LYS A 823 12.86 -38.29 -12.84
C LYS A 823 12.22 -39.11 -11.72
N ALA A 824 12.92 -40.11 -11.21
CA ALA A 824 12.45 -40.85 -10.03
C ALA A 824 12.85 -40.14 -8.74
N LEU A 825 11.99 -40.21 -7.71
CA LEU A 825 12.34 -39.83 -6.35
C LEU A 825 12.94 -41.03 -5.60
N LYS A 826 13.90 -40.74 -4.73
CA LYS A 826 14.43 -41.72 -3.79
C LYS A 826 13.45 -41.86 -2.62
N TYR A 827 13.48 -43.00 -1.95
CA TYR A 827 12.64 -43.27 -0.79
C TYR A 827 13.45 -43.94 0.32
N THR A 828 12.98 -43.83 1.55
CA THR A 828 13.62 -44.41 2.73
C THR A 828 12.58 -44.85 3.76
N GLU A 829 12.83 -45.95 4.46
CA GLU A 829 11.99 -46.41 5.57
C GLU A 829 12.32 -45.70 6.89
N THR A 830 13.46 -45.00 6.95
CA THR A 830 13.96 -44.36 8.16
C THR A 830 13.54 -42.89 8.21
N TYR A 831 12.92 -42.49 9.32
CA TYR A 831 12.61 -41.11 9.63
C TYR A 831 12.64 -40.89 11.16
N GLN A 832 12.69 -39.64 11.60
CA GLN A 832 12.71 -39.27 13.02
C GLN A 832 11.44 -38.50 13.40
N VAL A 833 11.02 -38.64 14.66
CA VAL A 833 10.01 -37.75 15.24
C VAL A 833 10.58 -36.33 15.28
N GLU A 834 9.75 -35.34 14.97
CA GLU A 834 10.13 -33.93 14.73
C GLU A 834 11.00 -33.69 13.49
N GLU A 835 11.23 -34.71 12.65
CA GLU A 835 11.92 -34.50 11.38
C GLU A 835 11.11 -33.56 10.49
N HIS A 836 11.80 -32.59 9.90
CA HIS A 836 11.22 -31.64 8.98
C HIS A 836 10.91 -32.31 7.64
N VAL A 837 9.67 -32.16 7.19
CA VAL A 837 9.15 -32.84 6.01
C VAL A 837 8.35 -31.92 5.11
N ARG A 838 8.24 -32.31 3.85
CA ARG A 838 7.53 -31.57 2.82
C ARG A 838 6.65 -32.51 2.03
N ILE A 839 5.37 -32.19 1.87
CA ILE A 839 4.48 -32.93 0.96
C ILE A 839 4.46 -32.20 -0.37
N LEU A 840 4.78 -32.90 -1.45
CA LEU A 840 4.76 -32.37 -2.81
C LEU A 840 3.55 -32.93 -3.56
N GLY A 841 2.83 -32.12 -4.33
CA GLY A 841 1.63 -32.59 -5.03
C GLY A 841 0.97 -31.53 -5.91
N TYR A 842 -0.28 -31.79 -6.29
CA TYR A 842 -1.14 -30.93 -7.08
C TYR A 842 -2.44 -30.68 -6.32
N ASN A 843 -2.63 -29.48 -5.77
CA ASN A 843 -3.74 -29.16 -4.87
C ASN A 843 -5.08 -29.03 -5.62
N GLN A 844 -5.90 -30.09 -5.61
CA GLN A 844 -7.21 -30.08 -6.28
C GLN A 844 -8.32 -29.40 -5.47
N GLY A 845 -8.13 -29.16 -4.17
CA GLY A 845 -9.20 -28.72 -3.27
C GLY A 845 -10.22 -29.83 -2.97
N GLY A 846 -10.40 -30.18 -1.70
CA GLY A 846 -11.38 -31.21 -1.30
C GLY A 846 -10.90 -32.66 -1.50
N GLU A 847 -11.81 -33.56 -1.86
CA GLU A 847 -11.58 -35.02 -2.01
C GLU A 847 -10.95 -35.42 -3.35
N GLY A 848 -10.76 -34.46 -4.27
CA GLY A 848 -10.18 -34.72 -5.59
C GLY A 848 -11.15 -35.31 -6.61
N LEU A 849 -12.44 -35.44 -6.27
CA LEU A 849 -13.51 -35.73 -7.23
C LEU A 849 -13.82 -34.46 -8.04
N LEU A 850 -13.95 -34.59 -9.37
CA LEU A 850 -14.20 -33.48 -10.27
C LEU A 850 -15.66 -33.52 -10.77
N GLY A 851 -16.44 -32.53 -10.35
CA GLY A 851 -17.79 -32.30 -10.84
C GLY A 851 -17.83 -31.66 -12.22
N PRO A 852 -18.98 -31.72 -12.95
CA PRO A 852 -19.13 -31.03 -14.22
C PRO A 852 -18.85 -29.52 -14.09
N GLY A 853 -17.82 -29.04 -14.80
CA GLY A 853 -17.41 -27.63 -14.79
C GLY A 853 -16.38 -27.24 -13.71
N GLU A 854 -15.93 -28.18 -12.89
CA GLU A 854 -14.83 -27.93 -11.93
C GLU A 854 -13.47 -27.93 -12.64
N HIS A 855 -12.58 -27.02 -12.22
CA HIS A 855 -11.27 -26.84 -12.85
C HIS A 855 -10.20 -27.71 -12.17
N LEU A 856 -9.56 -28.58 -12.95
CA LEU A 856 -8.40 -29.37 -12.53
C LEU A 856 -7.15 -28.49 -12.30
N ASN A 857 -6.64 -28.43 -11.07
CA ASN A 857 -5.43 -27.68 -10.78
C ASN A 857 -4.17 -28.47 -11.18
N ARG A 858 -3.51 -28.03 -12.26
CA ARG A 858 -2.29 -28.67 -12.78
C ARG A 858 -1.01 -28.05 -12.26
N THR A 859 -1.05 -27.05 -11.38
CA THR A 859 0.15 -26.40 -10.86
C THR A 859 0.65 -27.15 -9.63
N ALA A 860 1.89 -27.64 -9.71
CA ALA A 860 2.48 -28.35 -8.60
C ALA A 860 2.75 -27.39 -7.41
N ASP A 861 2.45 -27.85 -6.22
CA ASP A 861 2.49 -27.14 -4.95
C ASP A 861 3.18 -28.00 -3.88
N PHE A 862 3.49 -27.40 -2.73
CA PHE A 862 4.05 -28.12 -1.59
C PHE A 862 3.59 -27.56 -0.25
N SER A 863 3.49 -28.45 0.73
CA SER A 863 3.32 -28.10 2.14
C SER A 863 4.55 -28.45 2.95
N VAL A 864 4.79 -27.70 4.01
CA VAL A 864 5.91 -27.91 4.94
C VAL A 864 5.36 -28.26 6.31
N GLY A 865 6.00 -29.20 6.99
CA GLY A 865 5.65 -29.59 8.35
C GLY A 865 6.68 -30.46 9.02
N GLN A 866 6.22 -31.21 10.02
CA GLN A 866 7.08 -32.07 10.83
C GLN A 866 6.40 -33.39 11.17
N VAL A 867 7.19 -34.45 11.31
CA VAL A 867 6.72 -35.75 11.81
C VAL A 867 6.35 -35.62 13.29
N LEU A 868 5.16 -36.07 13.67
CA LEU A 868 4.74 -36.09 15.07
C LEU A 868 5.01 -37.44 15.73
N ARG A 869 4.64 -38.53 15.06
CA ARG A 869 4.83 -39.90 15.55
C ARG A 869 4.56 -40.93 14.47
N ASP A 870 5.13 -42.11 14.67
CA ASP A 870 4.70 -43.36 14.05
C ASP A 870 3.51 -43.91 14.85
N HIS A 871 2.46 -44.37 14.18
CA HIS A 871 1.27 -44.93 14.80
C HIS A 871 0.99 -46.32 14.23
N GLU A 872 1.25 -47.34 15.06
CA GLU A 872 0.70 -48.69 14.85
C GLU A 872 -0.74 -48.72 15.37
N VAL A 873 -1.67 -49.15 14.53
CA VAL A 873 -3.10 -49.18 14.87
C VAL A 873 -3.41 -50.50 15.58
N ASP A 874 -3.85 -50.41 16.84
CA ASP A 874 -4.22 -51.56 17.64
C ASP A 874 -5.49 -52.27 17.12
N GLU A 875 -5.69 -53.54 17.52
CA GLU A 875 -6.87 -54.32 17.09
C GLU A 875 -8.20 -53.67 17.46
N GLU A 876 -8.28 -53.01 18.61
CA GLU A 876 -9.48 -52.28 19.04
C GLU A 876 -9.76 -51.05 18.17
N GLY A 877 -8.72 -50.29 17.78
CA GLY A 877 -8.82 -49.18 16.85
C GLY A 877 -9.27 -49.62 15.47
N ARG A 878 -8.77 -50.77 14.99
CA ARG A 878 -9.18 -51.40 13.71
C ARG A 878 -10.63 -51.88 13.73
N GLN A 879 -11.15 -52.33 14.88
CA GLN A 879 -12.56 -52.73 15.01
C GLN A 879 -13.52 -51.54 15.10
N LYS A 880 -13.09 -50.39 15.63
CA LYS A 880 -13.90 -49.17 15.75
C LYS A 880 -14.06 -48.40 14.44
N MET A 881 -13.17 -48.60 13.46
CA MET A 881 -13.30 -48.00 12.13
C MET A 881 -14.45 -48.65 11.35
N ARG A 882 -15.47 -47.84 11.03
CA ARG A 882 -16.64 -48.26 10.23
C ARG A 882 -16.34 -48.33 8.72
N SER A 883 -15.15 -47.90 8.28
CA SER A 883 -14.70 -47.85 6.88
C SER A 883 -14.07 -49.15 6.41
N GLY A 884 -14.07 -49.38 5.10
CA GLY A 884 -13.32 -50.51 4.51
C GLY A 884 -11.80 -50.36 4.56
N TYR A 885 -11.28 -49.14 4.80
CA TYR A 885 -9.86 -48.89 5.04
C TYR A 885 -9.50 -48.98 6.54
N LYS A 886 -8.50 -49.81 6.87
CA LYS A 886 -8.01 -50.14 8.22
C LYS A 886 -6.47 -50.24 8.20
N PRO A 887 -5.74 -49.13 8.29
CA PRO A 887 -4.29 -49.13 8.21
C PRO A 887 -3.65 -49.96 9.32
N LEU A 888 -2.54 -50.65 9.01
CA LEU A 888 -1.71 -51.31 10.02
C LEU A 888 -0.77 -50.32 10.69
N LYS A 889 -0.22 -49.41 9.88
CA LYS A 889 0.82 -48.46 10.29
C LYS A 889 0.67 -47.13 9.54
N GLU A 890 0.87 -46.02 10.24
CA GLU A 890 0.77 -44.68 9.67
C GLU A 890 1.79 -43.70 10.27
N ILE A 891 2.29 -42.79 9.43
CA ILE A 891 3.05 -41.63 9.91
C ILE A 891 2.08 -40.48 10.13
N VAL A 892 2.07 -39.92 11.34
CA VAL A 892 1.29 -38.71 11.64
C VAL A 892 2.21 -37.50 11.48
N VAL A 893 1.81 -36.57 10.61
CA VAL A 893 2.57 -35.34 10.35
C VAL A 893 1.72 -34.11 10.68
N ARG A 894 2.37 -33.07 11.22
CA ARG A 894 1.77 -31.76 11.45
C ARG A 894 2.10 -30.82 10.32
N LEU A 895 1.12 -30.53 9.47
CA LEU A 895 1.16 -29.57 8.38
C LEU A 895 -0.27 -29.16 8.00
N PRO A 896 -0.47 -27.96 7.42
CA PRO A 896 -1.78 -27.51 6.98
C PRO A 896 -2.38 -28.53 6.00
N SER A 897 -3.54 -29.09 6.34
CA SER A 897 -4.22 -30.09 5.52
C SER A 897 -4.46 -29.52 4.12
N ILE A 898 -3.83 -30.10 3.10
CA ILE A 898 -4.11 -29.76 1.71
C ILE A 898 -5.06 -30.81 1.16
N GLY A 899 -6.35 -30.47 1.10
CA GLY A 899 -7.31 -31.27 0.32
C GLY A 899 -6.86 -31.33 -1.14
N GLY A 900 -6.87 -32.53 -1.73
CA GLY A 900 -6.46 -32.73 -3.12
C GLY A 900 -4.97 -33.08 -3.35
N HIS A 901 -4.13 -33.20 -2.31
CA HIS A 901 -2.75 -33.71 -2.42
C HIS A 901 -2.62 -35.24 -2.29
N SER A 902 -3.73 -35.96 -2.28
CA SER A 902 -3.78 -37.42 -2.11
C SER A 902 -2.77 -38.16 -2.99
N GLY A 903 -1.98 -39.04 -2.39
CA GLY A 903 -0.90 -39.79 -3.05
C GLY A 903 0.41 -39.01 -3.25
N GLY A 904 0.45 -37.72 -2.90
CA GLY A 904 1.64 -36.88 -2.99
C GLY A 904 2.76 -37.38 -2.07
N PRO A 905 4.01 -37.43 -2.54
CA PRO A 905 5.14 -37.88 -1.71
C PRO A 905 5.43 -36.89 -0.58
N CYS A 906 5.56 -37.43 0.64
CA CYS A 906 6.16 -36.74 1.77
C CYS A 906 7.67 -37.00 1.79
N VAL A 907 8.47 -35.95 1.62
CA VAL A 907 9.94 -36.01 1.55
C VAL A 907 10.58 -35.36 2.76
N ASN A 908 11.67 -35.94 3.25
CA ASN A 908 12.51 -35.32 4.27
C ASN A 908 13.44 -34.24 3.69
N ASP A 909 14.33 -33.68 4.52
CA ASP A 909 15.29 -32.65 4.10
C ASP A 909 16.28 -33.14 3.03
N GLN A 910 16.61 -34.43 2.98
CA GLN A 910 17.44 -35.04 1.93
C GLN A 910 16.68 -35.21 0.60
N GLY A 911 15.36 -35.02 0.62
CA GLY A 911 14.47 -35.23 -0.51
C GLY A 911 14.20 -36.71 -0.79
N ASP A 912 14.34 -37.56 0.23
CA ASP A 912 13.93 -38.96 0.19
C ASP A 912 12.48 -39.06 0.69
N VAL A 913 11.65 -39.81 -0.02
CA VAL A 913 10.24 -40.05 0.31
C VAL A 913 10.17 -40.98 1.53
N ILE A 914 9.46 -40.57 2.57
CA ILE A 914 9.22 -41.37 3.80
C ILE A 914 7.83 -42.01 3.81
N GLY A 915 6.91 -41.50 2.99
CA GLY A 915 5.55 -41.99 2.83
C GLY A 915 4.76 -41.17 1.80
N ILE A 916 3.52 -41.55 1.54
CA ILE A 916 2.59 -40.80 0.67
C ILE A 916 1.39 -40.30 1.47
N LEU A 917 0.85 -39.15 1.08
CA LEU A 917 -0.34 -38.59 1.74
C LEU A 917 -1.56 -39.49 1.50
N CYS A 918 -2.15 -40.01 2.57
CA CYS A 918 -3.38 -40.81 2.53
C CYS A 918 -4.59 -39.93 2.84
N ARG A 919 -4.63 -39.28 4.01
CA ARG A 919 -5.78 -38.46 4.41
C ARG A 919 -5.40 -37.31 5.34
N ALA A 920 -6.25 -36.29 5.35
CA ALA A 920 -6.26 -35.27 6.39
C ALA A 920 -7.06 -35.74 7.61
N ASP A 921 -6.72 -35.23 8.80
CA ASP A 921 -7.52 -35.42 10.00
C ASP A 921 -8.81 -34.59 9.91
N ARG A 922 -9.96 -35.20 10.20
CA ARG A 922 -11.27 -34.54 10.14
C ARG A 922 -11.46 -33.49 11.23
N VAL A 923 -10.75 -33.62 12.35
CA VAL A 923 -10.86 -32.74 13.52
C VAL A 923 -9.73 -31.72 13.53
N ASP A 924 -8.49 -32.15 13.26
CA ASP A 924 -7.32 -31.29 13.28
C ASP A 924 -6.82 -30.98 11.86
N LYS A 925 -7.23 -29.83 11.32
CA LYS A 925 -6.80 -29.36 9.98
C LYS A 925 -5.28 -29.15 9.84
N GLN A 926 -4.50 -29.27 10.89
CA GLN A 926 -3.03 -29.25 10.81
C GLN A 926 -2.41 -30.64 10.89
N ARG A 927 -3.19 -31.70 10.79
CA ARG A 927 -2.73 -33.08 10.93
C ARG A 927 -3.10 -33.90 9.72
N CYS A 928 -2.13 -34.65 9.21
CA CYS A 928 -2.32 -35.57 8.10
C CYS A 928 -1.70 -36.93 8.44
N TYR A 929 -2.18 -37.96 7.75
CA TYR A 929 -1.74 -39.34 7.88
C TYR A 929 -1.08 -39.78 6.57
N LEU A 930 0.09 -40.39 6.67
CA LEU A 930 0.85 -40.91 5.54
C LEU A 930 0.88 -42.44 5.59
N VAL A 931 0.80 -43.06 4.41
CA VAL A 931 1.15 -44.49 4.26
C VAL A 931 2.69 -44.58 4.21
N PRO A 932 3.34 -45.22 5.20
CA PRO A 932 4.79 -45.29 5.26
C PRO A 932 5.36 -46.13 4.10
N VAL A 933 6.61 -45.86 3.74
CA VAL A 933 7.35 -46.63 2.71
C VAL A 933 7.32 -48.14 2.98
N SER A 934 7.43 -48.54 4.25
CA SER A 934 7.42 -49.95 4.66
C SER A 934 6.14 -50.70 4.24
N GLU A 935 5.00 -50.01 4.14
CA GLU A 935 3.71 -50.62 3.82
C GLU A 935 3.50 -50.78 2.31
N TRP A 936 3.92 -49.81 1.48
CA TRP A 936 3.71 -49.87 0.04
C TRP A 936 4.90 -50.46 -0.74
N MET A 937 6.09 -50.58 -0.14
CA MET A 937 7.26 -51.19 -0.78
C MET A 937 7.03 -52.65 -1.23
N PRO A 938 6.33 -53.52 -0.48
CA PRO A 938 5.99 -54.87 -0.95
C PRO A 938 5.19 -54.86 -2.27
N LEU A 939 4.28 -53.89 -2.45
CA LEU A 939 3.51 -53.72 -3.68
C LEU A 939 4.44 -53.39 -4.86
N LEU A 940 5.41 -52.51 -4.63
CA LEU A 940 6.42 -52.16 -5.63
C LEU A 940 7.28 -53.38 -6.02
N GLU A 941 7.76 -54.16 -5.06
CA GLU A 941 8.57 -55.35 -5.34
C GLU A 941 7.78 -56.43 -6.11
N LYS A 942 6.49 -56.61 -5.78
CA LYS A 942 5.60 -57.49 -6.55
C LYS A 942 5.43 -56.99 -7.99
N SER A 943 5.25 -55.68 -8.21
CA SER A 943 5.12 -55.10 -9.54
C SER A 943 6.38 -55.25 -10.41
N LYS A 944 7.58 -55.28 -9.79
CA LYS A 944 8.85 -55.50 -10.48
C LYS A 944 9.07 -56.96 -10.91
N LYS A 945 8.39 -57.93 -10.27
CA LYS A 945 8.46 -59.36 -10.59
C LYS A 945 7.49 -59.79 -11.69
N ARG A 946 6.43 -59.00 -11.94
CA ARG A 946 5.46 -59.22 -13.03
C ARG A 946 5.99 -58.78 -14.41
N ASP A 947 7.20 -58.27 -14.45
CA ASP A 947 7.96 -57.76 -15.60
C ASP A 947 9.13 -58.68 -15.90
#